data_AF-A0A022KZ91-F1
#
_entry.id   AF-A0A022KZ91-F1
#
_cell.length_a   1.000
_cell.length_b   1.000
_cell.length_c   1.000
_cell.angle_alpha   90.00
_cell.angle_beta   90.00
_cell.angle_gamma   90.00
#
_symmetry.space_group_name_H-M   'P 1'
#
loop_
_entity.id
_entity.type
_entity.pdbx_description
1 polymer ?
#
loop_
_entity_poly.entity_id
_entity_poly.type
_entity_poly.pdbx_seq_one_letter_code
_entity_poly.pdbx_strand_id
1 'polypeptide(L)'
;MQCHHFDAGECRSCTLLAISRQQQLADGQARVQELLAPYVTTVDPADEPAEHAAHADMNASGGSGVWLEPVVGPEAGFRSRGKMAVAGTAAAPVLGLPGQPNTADLSDCPLYPPGVEAVLLGVRALIRRAQVPPYDVARRRGEIKNVLITASPDGDHLVRLVLRSEKALPRIREHLPRLLEAHPSVVGVSANIHPAHTTAVEGEVEIPLAGSPTIAVRTGEMTLQARAQSFLQTNTEVAGQLYRQAAAWIAGSSPTTVWDLYCGLGGFALHVAKALPTAQVTGVESSAQAIEGAREAAAAEGLDVRFLAEDATSWARRQNTPEGARATGGSAASVSGSPAGAPVVTSPDVAIVNPPRRGIGADLADWLETSPVPEVVYSSCNPATLATDLAAMPSLRIVAARYVDMFPHTEHAEVIVHLRRTHPLPAQQTPMEAPMLATPDSQLTDVTRKVERSDRITGAGATPDAAPGPGTATAGGWVVSLAQDVTASPEDVWAALTDPARIALYFGEVTGELREGGEYSIPMMGSSGPVLRVVQPELIALGWGGEGSASRLELRIAPSADGTGSRFELRHLVPADEQWDTFGPAATGCGWDGALLGLARHLQQPATAWTTEMAGFETSTEGREFVTATSELWQQAHLAAGADPQHAHEVAVRTAAFYRGEDPGAPAVGDDPSPASDGISTDRISTGPEGSRE
;
A
#
# COMPACT_ATOMS: atom_id res chain seq x y z
N MET A 1 -0.70 4.14 -35.83
CA MET A 1 0.33 5.22 -35.88
C MET A 1 1.63 4.69 -36.51
N GLN A 2 2.34 5.48 -37.31
CA GLN A 2 3.72 5.19 -37.74
C GLN A 2 4.71 5.91 -36.82
N CYS A 3 5.74 5.20 -36.33
CA CYS A 3 6.75 5.76 -35.44
C CYS A 3 8.14 5.39 -35.94
N HIS A 4 8.90 6.38 -36.38
CA HIS A 4 10.23 6.17 -36.95
C HIS A 4 11.21 5.53 -35.95
N HIS A 5 11.14 5.87 -34.65
CA HIS A 5 11.99 5.21 -33.65
C HIS A 5 11.67 3.72 -33.47
N PHE A 6 10.39 3.34 -33.58
CA PHE A 6 10.01 1.94 -33.53
C PHE A 6 10.45 1.21 -34.79
N ASP A 7 10.26 1.82 -35.96
CA ASP A 7 10.65 1.24 -37.25
C ASP A 7 12.18 1.07 -37.34
N ALA A 8 12.94 2.03 -36.83
CA ALA A 8 14.41 1.98 -36.75
C ALA A 8 14.94 1.06 -35.64
N GLY A 9 14.07 0.56 -34.75
CA GLY A 9 14.48 -0.28 -33.60
C GLY A 9 15.18 0.48 -32.48
N GLU A 10 15.09 1.80 -32.47
CA GLU A 10 15.65 2.70 -31.46
C GLU A 10 14.81 2.75 -30.17
N CYS A 11 13.50 2.47 -30.27
CA CYS A 11 12.60 2.43 -29.13
C CYS A 11 11.58 1.29 -29.26
N ARG A 12 11.36 0.54 -28.18
CA ARG A 12 10.39 -0.57 -28.10
C ARG A 12 9.38 -0.42 -26.95
N SER A 13 9.25 0.78 -26.37
CA SER A 13 8.31 1.01 -25.27
C SER A 13 6.84 0.86 -25.65
N CYS A 14 6.49 1.12 -26.91
CA CYS A 14 5.17 0.84 -27.46
C CYS A 14 5.13 -0.62 -27.92
N THR A 15 4.95 -1.55 -26.98
CA THR A 15 5.07 -3.00 -27.21
C THR A 15 4.08 -3.54 -28.24
N LEU A 16 2.91 -2.91 -28.36
CA LEU A 16 1.84 -3.36 -29.26
C LEU A 16 1.77 -2.57 -30.58
N LEU A 17 2.73 -1.68 -30.88
CA LEU A 17 2.63 -0.79 -32.04
C LEU A 17 2.53 -1.53 -33.39
N ALA A 18 3.05 -2.75 -33.47
CA ALA A 18 2.95 -3.60 -34.65
C ALA A 18 1.55 -4.23 -34.86
N ILE A 19 0.69 -4.18 -33.83
CA ILE A 19 -0.68 -4.71 -33.85
C ILE A 19 -1.63 -3.57 -34.24
N SER A 20 -2.65 -3.86 -35.05
CA SER A 20 -3.65 -2.85 -35.44
C SER A 20 -4.40 -2.34 -34.21
N ARG A 21 -4.81 -1.07 -34.23
CA ARG A 21 -5.46 -0.47 -33.05
C ARG A 21 -6.76 -1.14 -32.67
N GLN A 22 -7.55 -1.57 -33.66
CA GLN A 22 -8.78 -2.34 -33.45
C GLN A 22 -8.49 -3.64 -32.71
N GLN A 23 -7.42 -4.36 -33.09
CA GLN A 23 -7.05 -5.61 -32.44
C GLN A 23 -6.54 -5.38 -31.01
N GLN A 24 -5.72 -4.35 -30.79
CA GLN A 24 -5.25 -3.98 -29.46
C GLN A 24 -6.43 -3.69 -28.50
N LEU A 25 -7.46 -2.96 -28.97
CA LEU A 25 -8.68 -2.69 -28.20
C LEU A 25 -9.45 -3.98 -27.89
N ALA A 26 -9.68 -4.80 -28.90
CA ALA A 26 -10.42 -6.05 -28.76
C ALA A 26 -9.74 -7.00 -27.77
N ASP A 27 -8.41 -7.20 -27.89
CA ASP A 27 -7.64 -8.08 -27.01
C ASP A 27 -7.56 -7.53 -25.59
N GLY A 28 -7.35 -6.22 -25.46
CA GLY A 28 -7.33 -5.53 -24.16
C GLY A 28 -8.66 -5.66 -23.43
N GLN A 29 -9.76 -5.40 -24.13
CA GLN A 29 -11.11 -5.51 -23.58
C GLN A 29 -11.46 -6.96 -23.22
N ALA A 30 -11.22 -7.92 -24.12
CA ALA A 30 -11.52 -9.33 -23.89
C ALA A 30 -10.81 -9.88 -22.65
N ARG A 31 -9.52 -9.56 -22.48
CA ARG A 31 -8.73 -9.97 -21.31
C ARG A 31 -9.30 -9.42 -20.00
N VAL A 32 -9.75 -8.15 -19.98
CA VAL A 32 -10.35 -7.55 -18.78
C VAL A 32 -11.74 -8.12 -18.52
N GLN A 33 -12.53 -8.35 -19.58
CA GLN A 33 -13.85 -8.99 -19.51
C GLN A 33 -13.76 -10.40 -18.90
N GLU A 34 -12.83 -11.21 -19.37
CA GLU A 34 -12.58 -12.56 -18.85
C GLU A 34 -12.19 -12.52 -17.37
N LEU A 35 -11.26 -11.64 -17.01
CA LEU A 35 -10.79 -11.47 -15.64
C LEU A 35 -11.91 -11.04 -14.66
N LEU A 36 -12.78 -10.12 -15.09
CA LEU A 36 -13.83 -9.55 -14.24
C LEU A 36 -15.17 -10.28 -14.32
N ALA A 37 -15.32 -11.25 -15.23
CA ALA A 37 -16.54 -12.02 -15.42
C ALA A 37 -17.14 -12.60 -14.11
N PRO A 38 -16.34 -13.11 -13.14
CA PRO A 38 -16.89 -13.64 -11.88
C PRO A 38 -17.61 -12.63 -11.00
N TYR A 39 -17.38 -11.32 -11.21
CA TYR A 39 -17.89 -10.24 -10.35
C TYR A 39 -19.04 -9.46 -10.98
N VAL A 40 -19.46 -9.85 -12.19
CA VAL A 40 -20.58 -9.25 -12.92
C VAL A 40 -21.92 -9.73 -12.32
N THR A 41 -22.89 -8.81 -12.19
CA THR A 41 -24.23 -9.18 -11.71
C THR A 41 -24.88 -10.22 -12.65
N THR A 42 -25.54 -11.22 -12.06
CA THR A 42 -26.31 -12.23 -12.79
C THR A 42 -27.80 -11.92 -12.84
N VAL A 43 -28.23 -10.79 -12.28
CA VAL A 43 -29.65 -10.40 -12.22
C VAL A 43 -30.11 -9.92 -13.59
N ASP A 44 -31.17 -10.54 -14.10
CA ASP A 44 -31.84 -10.20 -15.35
C ASP A 44 -32.46 -8.79 -15.20
N PRO A 45 -32.18 -7.82 -16.10
CA PRO A 45 -32.76 -6.47 -16.02
C PRO A 45 -34.30 -6.43 -16.01
N ALA A 46 -34.97 -7.55 -16.31
CA ALA A 46 -36.42 -7.72 -16.22
C ALA A 46 -36.97 -7.89 -14.79
N ASP A 47 -36.14 -8.19 -13.78
CA ASP A 47 -36.56 -8.41 -12.39
C ASP A 47 -36.41 -7.16 -11.49
N GLU A 48 -36.09 -5.99 -12.05
CA GLU A 48 -36.03 -4.75 -11.26
C GLU A 48 -37.43 -4.21 -10.86
N PRO A 49 -37.64 -3.79 -9.59
CA PRO A 49 -38.83 -3.05 -9.20
C PRO A 49 -38.98 -1.78 -10.04
N ALA A 50 -40.21 -1.44 -10.43
CA ALA A 50 -40.54 -0.35 -11.37
C ALA A 50 -40.01 1.05 -10.98
N GLU A 51 -39.53 1.25 -9.75
CA GLU A 51 -38.87 2.48 -9.29
C GLU A 51 -37.39 2.59 -9.75
N HIS A 52 -36.77 1.50 -10.23
CA HIS A 52 -35.37 1.44 -10.72
C HIS A 52 -35.25 1.33 -12.26
N ALA A 53 -36.37 1.18 -12.98
CA ALA A 53 -36.41 1.02 -14.44
C ALA A 53 -35.93 2.25 -15.26
N ALA A 54 -35.55 3.36 -14.61
CA ALA A 54 -35.03 4.55 -15.28
C ALA A 54 -33.62 4.36 -15.88
N HIS A 55 -32.93 3.25 -15.60
CA HIS A 55 -31.60 2.97 -16.15
C HIS A 55 -31.61 2.41 -17.58
N ALA A 56 -32.78 2.03 -18.12
CA ALA A 56 -32.89 1.42 -19.45
C ALA A 56 -32.67 2.40 -20.61
N ASP A 57 -32.86 3.72 -20.40
CA ASP A 57 -32.81 4.72 -21.48
C ASP A 57 -31.40 5.28 -21.77
N MET A 58 -30.35 4.86 -21.04
CA MET A 58 -28.96 5.23 -21.34
C MET A 58 -28.23 4.22 -22.25
N ASN A 59 -28.90 3.12 -22.64
CA ASN A 59 -28.43 2.17 -23.66
C ASN A 59 -28.63 2.69 -25.11
N ALA A 60 -28.50 4.00 -25.32
CA ALA A 60 -28.49 4.59 -26.66
C ALA A 60 -27.14 4.37 -27.39
N SER A 61 -26.60 3.16 -27.31
CA SER A 61 -25.53 2.63 -28.16
C SER A 61 -25.41 1.10 -28.00
N GLY A 62 -26.45 0.37 -28.39
CA GLY A 62 -26.34 -0.93 -29.09
C GLY A 62 -25.72 -2.17 -28.41
N GLY A 63 -25.27 -2.13 -27.16
CA GLY A 63 -24.71 -3.30 -26.47
C GLY A 63 -25.68 -3.91 -25.45
N SER A 64 -26.21 -5.11 -25.69
CA SER A 64 -26.93 -5.87 -24.66
C SER A 64 -25.93 -6.54 -23.72
N GLY A 65 -25.51 -5.86 -22.65
CA GLY A 65 -24.63 -6.42 -21.62
C GLY A 65 -24.08 -5.37 -20.66
N VAL A 66 -23.45 -5.82 -19.56
CA VAL A 66 -22.80 -4.98 -18.53
C VAL A 66 -21.63 -4.16 -19.09
N TRP A 67 -21.03 -4.61 -20.19
CA TRP A 67 -19.92 -3.92 -20.84
C TRP A 67 -20.40 -2.93 -21.89
N LEU A 68 -20.11 -1.65 -21.67
CA LEU A 68 -20.35 -0.59 -22.63
C LEU A 68 -19.15 -0.44 -23.58
N GLU A 69 -19.35 0.30 -24.68
CA GLU A 69 -18.29 0.61 -25.64
C GLU A 69 -17.04 1.21 -24.96
N PRO A 70 -15.82 0.78 -25.35
CA PRO A 70 -14.59 1.32 -24.80
C PRO A 70 -14.47 2.82 -24.93
N VAL A 71 -13.86 3.46 -23.94
CA VAL A 71 -13.40 4.85 -24.04
C VAL A 71 -12.10 4.85 -24.82
N VAL A 72 -12.09 5.49 -25.99
CA VAL A 72 -10.94 5.55 -26.89
C VAL A 72 -10.54 7.01 -27.12
N GLY A 73 -9.23 7.25 -27.19
CA GLY A 73 -8.65 8.55 -27.51
C GLY A 73 -7.75 8.49 -28.75
N PRO A 74 -7.00 9.57 -29.03
CA PRO A 74 -6.09 9.61 -30.17
C PRO A 74 -4.92 8.63 -30.00
N GLU A 75 -4.49 8.03 -31.12
CA GLU A 75 -3.36 7.09 -31.13
C GLU A 75 -2.00 7.77 -30.96
N ALA A 76 -1.91 9.08 -31.18
CA ALA A 76 -0.68 9.86 -31.16
C ALA A 76 -0.95 11.23 -30.53
N GLY A 77 0.10 11.92 -30.08
CA GLY A 77 -0.05 13.24 -29.47
C GLY A 77 -0.85 13.29 -28.17
N PHE A 78 -1.18 12.15 -27.56
CA PHE A 78 -2.03 12.09 -26.38
C PHE A 78 -1.25 12.23 -25.06
N ARG A 79 0.07 11.95 -25.07
CA ARG A 79 0.87 11.78 -23.87
C ARG A 79 1.22 13.14 -23.28
N SER A 80 0.38 13.63 -22.37
CA SER A 80 0.53 14.93 -21.71
C SER A 80 1.79 15.04 -20.84
N ARG A 81 2.39 13.90 -20.43
CA ARG A 81 3.58 13.88 -19.57
C ARG A 81 4.75 13.08 -20.15
N GLY A 82 5.89 13.74 -20.25
CA GLY A 82 7.18 13.16 -20.62
C GLY A 82 8.11 13.00 -19.43
N LYS A 83 8.82 11.87 -19.38
CA LYS A 83 9.89 11.60 -18.42
C LYS A 83 11.10 11.13 -19.21
N MET A 84 12.05 12.04 -19.43
CA MET A 84 13.22 11.79 -20.27
C MET A 84 14.45 11.61 -19.40
N ALA A 85 15.08 10.45 -19.47
CA ALA A 85 16.42 10.26 -18.93
C ALA A 85 17.42 11.09 -19.74
N VAL A 86 18.34 11.76 -19.05
CA VAL A 86 19.38 12.55 -19.71
C VAL A 86 20.64 11.72 -19.83
N ALA A 87 21.11 11.51 -21.05
CA ALA A 87 22.32 10.77 -21.39
C ALA A 87 23.28 11.62 -22.25
N GLY A 88 24.34 10.98 -22.76
CA GLY A 88 25.35 11.64 -23.59
C GLY A 88 26.34 12.47 -22.77
N THR A 89 26.62 13.70 -23.21
CA THR A 89 27.56 14.61 -22.53
C THR A 89 26.92 15.98 -22.32
N ALA A 90 27.55 16.83 -21.49
CA ALA A 90 27.11 18.22 -21.36
C ALA A 90 27.11 18.96 -22.72
N ALA A 91 28.05 18.67 -23.62
CA ALA A 91 28.13 19.30 -24.93
C ALA A 91 27.10 18.75 -25.94
N ALA A 92 26.71 17.49 -25.79
CA ALA A 92 25.77 16.79 -26.64
C ALA A 92 24.81 15.94 -25.78
N PRO A 93 23.85 16.59 -25.10
CA PRO A 93 22.88 15.88 -24.26
C PRO A 93 21.85 15.16 -25.15
N VAL A 94 21.46 13.99 -24.69
CA VAL A 94 20.43 13.16 -25.33
C VAL A 94 19.29 12.95 -24.34
N LEU A 95 18.05 13.13 -24.81
CA LEU A 95 16.84 12.90 -24.02
C LEU A 95 16.18 11.61 -24.50
N GLY A 96 16.18 10.57 -23.68
CA GLY A 96 15.63 9.28 -24.06
C GLY A 96 15.12 8.47 -22.87
N LEU A 97 15.20 7.14 -22.96
CA LEU A 97 14.75 6.24 -21.91
C LEU A 97 15.94 5.63 -21.14
N PRO A 98 15.77 5.35 -19.83
CA PRO A 98 16.82 4.71 -19.05
C PRO A 98 17.12 3.30 -19.57
N GLY A 99 18.38 2.87 -19.51
CA GLY A 99 18.79 1.48 -19.77
C GLY A 99 18.86 1.06 -21.25
N GLN A 100 18.65 1.96 -22.21
CA GLN A 100 18.78 1.64 -23.65
C GLN A 100 20.25 1.71 -24.11
N PRO A 101 20.79 0.68 -24.81
CA PRO A 101 22.22 0.54 -25.14
C PRO A 101 22.76 1.64 -26.07
N ASN A 102 21.90 2.19 -26.92
CA ASN A 102 22.11 3.44 -27.65
C ASN A 102 20.94 4.33 -27.27
N THR A 103 21.08 5.21 -26.26
CA THR A 103 19.99 6.12 -25.90
C THR A 103 19.68 6.97 -27.13
N ALA A 104 18.68 6.57 -27.92
CA ALA A 104 18.18 7.37 -29.01
C ALA A 104 17.61 8.65 -28.41
N ASP A 105 17.77 9.75 -29.13
CA ASP A 105 17.05 10.95 -28.78
C ASP A 105 15.59 10.75 -29.14
N LEU A 106 14.70 10.88 -28.15
CA LEU A 106 13.27 10.68 -28.29
C LEU A 106 12.51 12.00 -28.11
N SER A 107 13.18 13.14 -28.29
CA SER A 107 12.54 14.46 -28.21
C SER A 107 11.38 14.62 -29.19
N ASP A 108 11.45 13.94 -30.33
CA ASP A 108 10.48 13.88 -31.44
C ASP A 108 9.54 12.67 -31.37
N CYS A 109 9.39 12.06 -30.19
CA CYS A 109 8.47 10.93 -30.00
C CYS A 109 7.01 11.31 -30.39
N PRO A 110 6.37 10.59 -31.33
CA PRO A 110 5.02 10.92 -31.83
C PRO A 110 3.90 10.84 -30.79
N LEU A 111 4.16 10.27 -29.61
CA LEU A 111 3.19 10.23 -28.52
C LEU A 111 2.95 11.60 -27.90
N TYR A 112 3.92 12.51 -27.97
CA TYR A 112 3.79 13.81 -27.32
C TYR A 112 2.94 14.80 -28.14
N PRO A 113 2.11 15.63 -27.47
CA PRO A 113 1.38 16.69 -28.13
C PRO A 113 2.28 17.66 -28.91
N PRO A 114 1.73 18.37 -29.91
CA PRO A 114 2.45 19.43 -30.61
C PRO A 114 3.10 20.44 -29.65
N GLY A 115 4.32 20.88 -29.97
CA GLY A 115 5.08 21.84 -29.16
C GLY A 115 6.05 21.21 -28.16
N VAL A 116 5.78 19.99 -27.67
CA VAL A 116 6.65 19.30 -26.70
C VAL A 116 8.06 19.07 -27.27
N GLU A 117 8.17 18.62 -28.53
CA GLU A 117 9.47 18.41 -29.18
C GLU A 117 10.31 19.70 -29.18
N ALA A 118 9.71 20.82 -29.60
CA ALA A 118 10.39 22.11 -29.65
C ALA A 118 10.90 22.52 -28.27
N VAL A 119 10.09 22.32 -27.22
CA VAL A 119 10.50 22.61 -25.83
C VAL A 119 11.63 21.69 -25.39
N LEU A 120 11.55 20.38 -25.66
CA LEU A 120 12.61 19.42 -25.30
C LEU A 120 13.94 19.75 -26.00
N LEU A 121 13.91 20.14 -27.28
CA LEU A 121 15.09 20.64 -28.00
C LEU A 121 15.64 21.93 -27.37
N GLY A 122 14.76 22.83 -26.93
CA GLY A 122 15.11 24.01 -26.14
C GLY A 122 15.82 23.66 -24.83
N VAL A 123 15.30 22.69 -24.09
CA VAL A 123 15.89 22.19 -22.84
C VAL A 123 17.25 21.54 -23.07
N ARG A 124 17.43 20.77 -24.15
CA ARG A 124 18.76 20.26 -24.55
C ARG A 124 19.75 21.39 -24.77
N ALA A 125 19.32 22.46 -25.45
CA ALA A 125 20.15 23.63 -25.67
C ALA A 125 20.46 24.38 -24.36
N LEU A 126 19.55 24.40 -23.39
CA LEU A 126 19.79 24.91 -22.03
C LEU A 126 20.86 24.08 -21.29
N ILE A 127 20.70 22.75 -21.24
CA ILE A 127 21.66 21.81 -20.62
C ILE A 127 23.05 22.02 -21.20
N ARG A 128 23.12 22.15 -22.53
CA ARG A 128 24.37 22.40 -23.26
C ARG A 128 25.01 23.73 -22.91
N ARG A 129 24.25 24.83 -22.87
CA ARG A 129 24.80 26.16 -22.52
C ARG A 129 25.26 26.21 -21.07
N ALA A 130 24.45 25.67 -20.15
CA ALA A 130 24.75 25.62 -18.72
C ALA A 130 25.84 24.59 -18.36
N GLN A 131 26.32 23.81 -19.32
CA GLN A 131 27.33 22.75 -19.15
C GLN A 131 26.96 21.84 -17.95
N VAL A 132 25.72 21.35 -17.95
CA VAL A 132 25.23 20.47 -16.88
C VAL A 132 25.50 19.02 -17.30
N PRO A 133 26.42 18.29 -16.63
CA PRO A 133 26.77 16.94 -17.04
C PRO A 133 25.61 15.97 -16.75
N PRO A 134 25.20 15.14 -17.71
CA PRO A 134 24.29 14.02 -17.47
C PRO A 134 24.80 13.11 -16.35
N TYR A 135 23.88 12.56 -15.58
CA TYR A 135 24.17 11.70 -14.45
C TYR A 135 24.40 10.25 -14.91
N ASP A 136 25.61 9.75 -14.67
CA ASP A 136 26.01 8.37 -14.91
C ASP A 136 25.69 7.52 -13.66
N VAL A 137 24.72 6.62 -13.82
CA VAL A 137 24.25 5.73 -12.74
C VAL A 137 25.34 4.77 -12.28
N ALA A 138 26.12 4.20 -13.20
CA ALA A 138 27.16 3.22 -12.89
C ALA A 138 28.33 3.88 -12.15
N ARG A 139 28.75 5.07 -12.57
CA ARG A 139 29.86 5.82 -11.96
C ARG A 139 29.45 6.70 -10.80
N ARG A 140 28.15 6.88 -10.57
CA ARG A 140 27.55 7.80 -9.58
C ARG A 140 28.07 9.23 -9.68
N ARG A 141 28.25 9.71 -10.91
CA ARG A 141 28.84 11.02 -11.25
C ARG A 141 27.94 11.78 -12.21
N GLY A 142 28.12 13.10 -12.27
CA GLY A 142 27.26 13.99 -13.05
C GLY A 142 26.17 14.63 -12.19
N GLU A 143 25.27 15.36 -12.84
CA GLU A 143 24.35 16.28 -12.18
C GLU A 143 22.89 16.08 -12.61
N ILE A 144 22.57 16.19 -13.90
CA ILE A 144 21.19 16.08 -14.38
C ILE A 144 20.81 14.63 -14.66
N LYS A 145 19.74 14.14 -14.03
CA LYS A 145 19.22 12.78 -14.16
C LYS A 145 18.13 12.69 -15.22
N ASN A 146 17.10 13.54 -15.07
CA ASN A 146 15.91 13.51 -15.91
C ASN A 146 15.44 14.92 -16.28
N VAL A 147 14.74 15.03 -17.41
CA VAL A 147 13.88 16.15 -17.76
C VAL A 147 12.45 15.65 -17.76
N LEU A 148 11.60 16.26 -16.94
CA LEU A 148 10.17 15.99 -16.93
C LEU A 148 9.46 17.15 -17.60
N ILE A 149 8.47 16.85 -18.42
CA ILE A 149 7.63 17.84 -19.07
C ILE A 149 6.17 17.47 -18.88
N THR A 150 5.34 18.45 -18.54
CA THR A 150 3.89 18.35 -18.57
C THR A 150 3.37 19.34 -19.60
N ALA A 151 2.51 18.91 -20.50
CA ALA A 151 1.87 19.73 -21.51
C ALA A 151 0.36 19.78 -21.27
N SER A 152 -0.21 20.99 -21.31
CA SER A 152 -1.66 21.17 -21.31
C SER A 152 -2.20 21.02 -22.73
N PRO A 153 -3.49 20.64 -22.90
CA PRO A 153 -4.14 20.66 -24.21
C PRO A 153 -4.20 22.04 -24.86
N ASP A 154 -4.03 23.10 -24.08
CA ASP A 154 -4.04 24.49 -24.55
C ASP A 154 -2.64 24.97 -25.01
N GLY A 155 -1.63 24.10 -24.94
CA GLY A 155 -0.29 24.34 -25.46
C GLY A 155 0.71 24.89 -24.44
N ASP A 156 0.33 24.98 -23.16
CA ASP A 156 1.23 25.38 -22.08
C ASP A 156 2.10 24.21 -21.64
N HIS A 157 3.31 24.51 -21.15
CA HIS A 157 4.31 23.53 -20.76
C HIS A 157 4.90 23.88 -19.38
N LEU A 158 4.99 22.87 -18.52
CA LEU A 158 5.74 22.91 -17.28
C LEU A 158 6.98 22.02 -17.42
N VAL A 159 8.17 22.59 -17.25
CA VAL A 159 9.45 21.88 -17.37
C VAL A 159 10.09 21.68 -16.00
N ARG A 160 10.52 20.45 -15.69
CA ARG A 160 11.18 20.13 -14.43
C ARG A 160 12.52 19.45 -14.70
N LEU A 161 13.59 20.00 -14.14
CA LEU A 161 14.94 19.46 -14.26
C LEU A 161 15.25 18.64 -13.00
N VAL A 162 15.36 17.32 -13.12
CA VAL A 162 15.75 16.47 -11.99
C VAL A 162 17.27 16.45 -11.89
N LEU A 163 17.78 17.04 -10.82
CA LEU A 163 19.21 17.20 -10.53
C LEU A 163 19.60 16.37 -9.32
N ARG A 164 20.87 15.95 -9.27
CA ARG A 164 21.46 15.32 -8.09
C ARG A 164 21.57 16.29 -6.91
N SER A 165 21.87 17.56 -7.19
CA SER A 165 22.16 18.60 -6.21
C SER A 165 21.84 20.00 -6.74
N GLU A 166 22.04 21.02 -5.91
CA GLU A 166 21.81 22.41 -6.30
C GLU A 166 22.98 23.06 -7.07
N LYS A 167 24.09 22.34 -7.29
CA LYS A 167 25.34 22.90 -7.83
C LYS A 167 25.21 23.51 -9.22
N ALA A 168 24.29 23.00 -10.04
CA ALA A 168 24.04 23.52 -11.39
C ALA A 168 23.07 24.70 -11.44
N LEU A 169 22.35 25.01 -10.35
CA LEU A 169 21.30 26.04 -10.36
C LEU A 169 21.78 27.42 -10.82
N PRO A 170 22.96 27.94 -10.41
CA PRO A 170 23.42 29.25 -10.89
C PRO A 170 23.58 29.32 -12.41
N ARG A 171 24.18 28.29 -13.02
CA ARG A 171 24.39 28.23 -14.48
C ARG A 171 23.08 27.99 -15.24
N ILE A 172 22.17 27.21 -14.67
CA ILE A 172 20.84 27.01 -15.24
C ILE A 172 20.07 28.34 -15.26
N ARG A 173 20.02 29.05 -14.12
CA ARG A 173 19.35 30.36 -14.00
C ARG A 173 19.93 31.40 -14.96
N GLU A 174 21.24 31.43 -15.15
CA GLU A 174 21.91 32.33 -16.10
C GLU A 174 21.39 32.19 -17.54
N HIS A 175 21.09 30.97 -17.97
CA HIS A 175 20.67 30.69 -19.36
C HIS A 175 19.17 30.48 -19.54
N LEU A 176 18.41 30.40 -18.45
CA LEU A 176 16.97 30.18 -18.46
C LEU A 176 16.17 31.23 -19.24
N PRO A 177 16.47 32.55 -19.18
CA PRO A 177 15.73 33.56 -19.94
C PRO A 177 15.66 33.28 -21.44
N ARG A 178 16.74 32.75 -22.04
CA ARG A 178 16.77 32.40 -23.46
C ARG A 178 15.83 31.24 -23.82
N LEU A 179 15.62 30.30 -22.89
CA LEU A 179 14.63 29.23 -23.09
C LEU A 179 13.22 29.82 -23.11
N LEU A 180 12.90 30.67 -22.14
CA LEU A 180 11.57 31.27 -21.99
C LEU A 180 11.23 32.22 -23.16
N GLU A 181 12.21 33.00 -23.64
CA GLU A 181 12.06 33.85 -24.83
C GLU A 181 11.79 33.03 -26.10
N ALA A 182 12.49 31.91 -26.28
CA ALA A 182 12.34 31.05 -27.45
C ALA A 182 11.07 30.18 -27.40
N HIS A 183 10.58 29.89 -26.19
CA HIS A 183 9.42 29.04 -25.96
C HIS A 183 8.45 29.71 -24.97
N PRO A 184 7.66 30.70 -25.41
CA PRO A 184 6.68 31.39 -24.55
C PRO A 184 5.61 30.46 -23.97
N SER A 185 5.43 29.27 -24.55
CA SER A 185 4.56 28.23 -24.03
C SER A 185 5.06 27.61 -22.73
N VAL A 186 6.33 27.82 -22.34
CA VAL A 186 6.86 27.34 -21.06
C VAL A 186 6.42 28.29 -19.95
N VAL A 187 5.33 27.94 -19.28
CA VAL A 187 4.71 28.76 -18.23
C VAL A 187 5.44 28.64 -16.89
N GLY A 188 6.21 27.56 -16.68
CA GLY A 188 6.93 27.32 -15.44
C GLY A 188 8.14 26.41 -15.62
N VAL A 189 9.19 26.68 -14.84
CA VAL A 189 10.40 25.86 -14.77
C VAL A 189 10.83 25.67 -13.32
N SER A 190 11.10 24.43 -12.94
CA SER A 190 11.61 24.07 -11.61
C SER A 190 12.77 23.09 -11.69
N ALA A 191 13.52 22.98 -10.59
CA ALA A 191 14.52 21.95 -10.37
C ALA A 191 14.12 21.05 -9.21
N ASN A 192 14.03 19.75 -9.49
CA ASN A 192 13.79 18.75 -8.48
C ASN A 192 15.13 18.16 -8.01
N ILE A 193 15.39 18.17 -6.69
CA ILE A 193 16.65 17.69 -6.12
C ILE A 193 16.49 16.25 -5.65
N HIS A 194 17.20 15.35 -6.30
CA HIS A 194 17.17 13.91 -6.05
C HIS A 194 18.59 13.36 -5.82
N PRO A 195 19.11 13.40 -4.57
CA PRO A 195 20.47 12.94 -4.28
C PRO A 195 20.58 11.41 -4.21
N ALA A 196 19.48 10.71 -3.88
CA ALA A 196 19.47 9.27 -3.65
C ALA A 196 19.78 8.45 -4.92
N HIS A 197 20.21 7.19 -4.71
CA HIS A 197 20.50 6.21 -5.77
C HIS A 197 19.42 5.12 -5.77
N THR A 198 18.20 5.54 -6.06
CA THR A 198 17.00 4.70 -6.04
C THR A 198 16.38 4.61 -7.42
N THR A 199 15.37 3.75 -7.58
CA THR A 199 14.53 3.67 -8.79
C THR A 199 13.53 4.83 -8.90
N ALA A 200 13.33 5.62 -7.84
CA ALA A 200 12.53 6.84 -7.88
C ALA A 200 13.05 7.82 -8.95
N VAL A 201 12.13 8.44 -9.69
CA VAL A 201 12.47 9.34 -10.80
C VAL A 201 12.81 10.75 -10.32
N GLU A 202 12.26 11.14 -9.17
CA GLU A 202 12.32 12.47 -8.57
C GLU A 202 12.55 12.35 -7.05
N GLY A 203 13.04 13.42 -6.42
CA GLY A 203 13.19 13.57 -4.98
C GLY A 203 12.13 14.49 -4.39
N GLU A 204 12.26 14.75 -3.09
CA GLU A 204 11.26 15.47 -2.29
C GLU A 204 11.32 16.98 -2.46
N VAL A 205 12.51 17.53 -2.75
CA VAL A 205 12.72 18.98 -2.81
C VAL A 205 12.50 19.50 -4.23
N GLU A 206 11.54 20.40 -4.39
CA GLU A 206 11.26 21.11 -5.64
C GLU A 206 11.58 22.60 -5.50
N ILE A 207 12.45 23.12 -6.35
CA ILE A 207 12.93 24.50 -6.32
C ILE A 207 12.39 25.24 -7.56
N PRO A 208 11.48 26.21 -7.41
CA PRO A 208 11.06 27.06 -8.52
C PRO A 208 12.24 27.85 -9.10
N LEU A 209 12.34 27.89 -10.43
CA LEU A 209 13.39 28.63 -11.14
C LEU A 209 12.82 29.82 -11.92
N ALA A 210 11.67 29.67 -12.57
CA ALA A 210 10.97 30.74 -13.27
C ALA A 210 9.50 30.40 -13.50
N GLY A 211 8.67 31.43 -13.70
CA GLY A 211 7.27 31.29 -14.08
C GLY A 211 6.37 30.78 -12.96
N SER A 212 5.23 30.24 -13.37
CA SER A 212 4.20 29.70 -12.47
C SER A 212 4.62 28.36 -11.86
N PRO A 213 4.35 28.11 -10.57
CA PRO A 213 4.50 26.79 -9.96
C PRO A 213 3.36 25.82 -10.35
N THR A 214 2.31 26.33 -10.99
CA THR A 214 1.13 25.59 -11.43
C THR A 214 0.97 25.65 -12.95
N ILE A 215 0.36 24.60 -13.51
CA ILE A 215 -0.10 24.52 -14.89
C ILE A 215 -1.59 24.17 -14.90
N ALA A 216 -2.37 24.95 -15.65
CA ALA A 216 -3.78 24.68 -15.92
C ALA A 216 -3.90 23.58 -16.98
N VAL A 217 -4.61 22.51 -16.66
CA VAL A 217 -4.78 21.35 -17.56
C VAL A 217 -6.27 21.10 -17.76
N ARG A 218 -6.79 21.60 -18.87
CA ARG A 218 -8.17 21.33 -19.30
C ARG A 218 -8.39 19.83 -19.50
N THR A 219 -9.31 19.27 -18.75
CA THR A 219 -9.59 17.84 -18.70
C THR A 219 -11.10 17.65 -18.68
N GLY A 220 -11.69 17.36 -19.84
CA GLY A 220 -13.14 17.43 -20.01
C GLY A 220 -13.64 18.87 -19.90
N GLU A 221 -14.65 19.06 -19.07
CA GLU A 221 -15.28 20.36 -18.80
C GLU A 221 -14.50 21.17 -17.74
N MET A 222 -13.65 20.51 -16.95
CA MET A 222 -12.95 21.12 -15.83
C MET A 222 -11.51 21.51 -16.21
N THR A 223 -10.97 22.52 -15.54
CA THR A 223 -9.54 22.88 -15.62
C THR A 223 -8.83 22.50 -14.33
N LEU A 224 -8.03 21.44 -14.38
CA LEU A 224 -7.28 20.96 -13.21
C LEU A 224 -6.03 21.82 -13.01
N GLN A 225 -5.77 22.25 -11.77
CA GLN A 225 -4.60 23.07 -11.42
C GLN A 225 -3.47 22.19 -10.89
N ALA A 226 -2.58 21.75 -11.78
CA ALA A 226 -1.51 20.83 -11.42
C ALA A 226 -0.25 21.57 -10.99
N ARG A 227 0.39 21.09 -9.92
CA ARG A 227 1.72 21.52 -9.46
C ARG A 227 2.78 20.54 -9.96
N ALA A 228 4.04 20.86 -9.73
CA ALA A 228 5.20 20.09 -10.19
C ALA A 228 5.09 18.58 -9.94
N GLN A 229 4.74 18.16 -8.72
CA GLN A 229 4.65 16.75 -8.31
C GLN A 229 3.23 16.17 -8.40
N SER A 230 2.25 16.95 -8.86
CA SER A 230 0.87 16.45 -9.00
C SER A 230 0.81 15.28 -9.98
N PHE A 231 -0.04 14.29 -9.65
CA PHE A 231 -0.40 13.24 -10.59
C PHE A 231 -1.44 13.78 -11.59
N LEU A 232 -1.22 13.49 -12.87
CA LEU A 232 -2.14 13.75 -13.96
C LEU A 232 -2.23 12.49 -14.80
N GLN A 233 -3.43 12.23 -15.33
CA GLN A 233 -3.64 11.15 -16.27
C GLN A 233 -2.82 11.39 -17.54
N THR A 234 -2.31 10.29 -18.10
CA THR A 234 -1.38 10.36 -19.24
C THR A 234 -2.08 10.87 -20.51
N ASN A 235 -3.35 10.53 -20.68
CA ASN A 235 -4.20 10.96 -21.78
C ASN A 235 -5.34 11.83 -21.22
N THR A 236 -5.24 13.15 -21.38
CA THR A 236 -6.20 14.11 -20.81
C THR A 236 -7.58 14.03 -21.46
N GLU A 237 -7.67 13.70 -22.74
CA GLU A 237 -8.95 13.54 -23.44
C GLU A 237 -9.71 12.32 -22.91
N VAL A 238 -9.04 11.19 -22.79
CA VAL A 238 -9.61 9.95 -22.22
C VAL A 238 -9.95 10.13 -20.75
N ALA A 239 -9.12 10.84 -19.97
CA ALA A 239 -9.42 11.16 -18.58
C ALA A 239 -10.71 11.99 -18.42
N GLY A 240 -10.94 12.99 -19.27
CA GLY A 240 -12.19 13.75 -19.27
C GLY A 240 -13.41 12.88 -19.56
N GLN A 241 -13.30 11.94 -20.51
CA GLN A 241 -14.37 10.98 -20.80
C GLN A 241 -14.62 10.03 -19.62
N LEU A 242 -13.56 9.54 -18.98
CA LEU A 242 -13.63 8.71 -17.77
C LEU A 242 -14.36 9.44 -16.63
N TYR A 243 -14.02 10.70 -16.35
CA TYR A 243 -14.66 11.49 -15.30
C TYR A 243 -16.14 11.76 -15.60
N ARG A 244 -16.48 12.08 -16.85
CA ARG A 244 -17.88 12.20 -17.27
C ARG A 244 -18.66 10.90 -17.11
N GLN A 245 -18.05 9.76 -17.40
CA GLN A 245 -18.70 8.46 -17.27
C GLN A 245 -19.09 8.17 -15.82
N ALA A 246 -18.21 8.44 -14.86
CA ALA A 246 -18.53 8.29 -13.44
C ALA A 246 -19.71 9.17 -13.03
N ALA A 247 -19.68 10.45 -13.39
CA ALA A 247 -20.77 11.39 -13.09
C ALA A 247 -22.10 10.95 -13.74
N ALA A 248 -22.06 10.46 -14.99
CA ALA A 248 -23.24 9.98 -15.70
C ALA A 248 -23.88 8.75 -15.05
N TRP A 249 -23.07 7.78 -14.59
CA TRP A 249 -23.58 6.56 -13.96
C TRP A 249 -24.34 6.84 -12.66
N ILE A 250 -23.85 7.79 -11.85
CA ILE A 250 -24.44 8.09 -10.55
C ILE A 250 -25.51 9.18 -10.63
N ALA A 251 -25.65 9.89 -11.75
CA ALA A 251 -26.67 10.92 -11.88
C ALA A 251 -28.10 10.38 -11.77
N GLY A 252 -28.33 9.14 -12.22
CA GLY A 252 -29.65 8.49 -12.16
C GLY A 252 -30.14 8.18 -10.75
N SER A 253 -29.24 7.92 -9.80
CA SER A 253 -29.59 7.66 -8.39
C SER A 253 -29.80 8.95 -7.58
N SER A 254 -29.53 10.12 -8.16
CA SER A 254 -29.65 11.44 -7.51
C SER A 254 -29.05 11.48 -6.10
N PRO A 255 -27.77 11.06 -5.93
CA PRO A 255 -27.15 10.97 -4.61
C PRO A 255 -27.07 12.35 -3.96
N THR A 256 -27.28 12.38 -2.65
CA THR A 256 -27.15 13.59 -1.83
C THR A 256 -25.74 13.75 -1.29
N THR A 257 -25.00 12.65 -1.12
CA THR A 257 -23.64 12.62 -0.59
C THR A 257 -22.73 11.74 -1.44
N VAL A 258 -21.61 12.29 -1.88
CA VAL A 258 -20.62 11.58 -2.71
C VAL A 258 -19.23 11.76 -2.12
N TRP A 259 -18.51 10.66 -1.92
CA TRP A 259 -17.10 10.69 -1.53
C TRP A 259 -16.22 10.27 -2.71
N ASP A 260 -15.18 11.04 -3.00
CA ASP A 260 -14.12 10.74 -3.97
C ASP A 260 -12.83 10.44 -3.19
N LEU A 261 -12.52 9.16 -3.04
CA LEU A 261 -11.37 8.66 -2.29
C LEU A 261 -10.19 8.44 -3.24
N TYR A 262 -9.02 8.93 -2.85
CA TYR A 262 -7.85 9.09 -3.74
C TYR A 262 -8.15 10.07 -4.89
N CYS A 263 -8.81 11.19 -4.55
CA CYS A 263 -9.33 12.13 -5.55
C CYS A 263 -8.23 12.84 -6.38
N GLY A 264 -6.98 12.83 -5.93
CA GLY A 264 -5.88 13.54 -6.58
C GLY A 264 -6.18 15.03 -6.73
N LEU A 265 -6.24 15.51 -7.98
CA LEU A 265 -6.60 16.90 -8.31
C LEU A 265 -8.13 17.14 -8.35
N GLY A 266 -8.94 16.19 -7.89
CA GLY A 266 -10.39 16.28 -7.84
C GLY A 266 -11.09 15.99 -9.18
N GLY A 267 -10.46 15.23 -10.08
CA GLY A 267 -11.00 14.96 -11.42
C GLY A 267 -12.43 14.43 -11.39
N PHE A 268 -12.70 13.39 -10.59
CA PHE A 268 -14.06 12.85 -10.42
C PHE A 268 -14.94 13.82 -9.61
N ALA A 269 -14.50 14.24 -8.43
CA ALA A 269 -15.26 15.14 -7.55
C ALA A 269 -15.79 16.40 -8.26
N LEU A 270 -14.97 17.07 -9.08
CA LEU A 270 -15.35 18.30 -9.79
C LEU A 270 -16.39 18.03 -10.89
N HIS A 271 -16.22 16.95 -11.67
CA HIS A 271 -17.20 16.58 -12.69
C HIS A 271 -18.53 16.14 -12.07
N VAL A 272 -18.49 15.42 -10.94
CA VAL A 272 -19.68 15.06 -10.17
C VAL A 272 -20.37 16.31 -9.63
N ALA A 273 -19.66 17.22 -8.97
CA ALA A 273 -20.24 18.44 -8.42
C ALA A 273 -20.85 19.34 -9.52
N LYS A 274 -20.26 19.36 -10.72
CA LYS A 274 -20.82 20.06 -11.88
C LYS A 274 -22.12 19.40 -12.36
N ALA A 275 -22.16 18.07 -12.42
CA ALA A 275 -23.32 17.32 -12.89
C ALA A 275 -24.45 17.26 -11.85
N LEU A 276 -24.11 17.29 -10.56
CA LEU A 276 -25.02 17.17 -9.42
C LEU A 276 -24.81 18.34 -8.43
N PRO A 277 -25.24 19.58 -8.77
CA PRO A 277 -24.96 20.77 -7.96
C PRO A 277 -25.58 20.75 -6.55
N THR A 278 -26.53 19.85 -6.28
CA THR A 278 -27.19 19.70 -4.98
C THR A 278 -26.54 18.63 -4.10
N ALA A 279 -25.62 17.82 -4.65
CA ALA A 279 -24.94 16.79 -3.90
C ALA A 279 -23.78 17.38 -3.10
N GLN A 280 -23.61 16.92 -1.85
CA GLN A 280 -22.43 17.22 -1.06
C GLN A 280 -21.28 16.31 -1.50
N VAL A 281 -20.29 16.89 -2.18
CA VAL A 281 -19.13 16.15 -2.68
C VAL A 281 -17.92 16.37 -1.76
N THR A 282 -17.33 15.28 -1.29
CA THR A 282 -16.08 15.31 -0.50
C THR A 282 -14.97 14.53 -1.20
N GLY A 283 -13.89 15.21 -1.57
CA GLY A 283 -12.67 14.59 -2.10
C GLY A 283 -11.58 14.44 -1.03
N VAL A 284 -10.97 13.27 -0.93
CA VAL A 284 -9.89 12.97 0.03
C VAL A 284 -8.64 12.48 -0.70
N GLU A 285 -7.50 13.12 -0.41
CA GLU A 285 -6.21 12.78 -1.00
C GLU A 285 -5.06 13.09 -0.03
N SER A 286 -4.10 12.18 0.11
CA SER A 286 -2.90 12.34 0.94
C SER A 286 -2.03 13.54 0.57
N SER A 287 -1.97 13.88 -0.71
CA SER A 287 -1.16 14.95 -1.26
C SER A 287 -1.80 16.32 -1.03
N ALA A 288 -1.26 17.07 -0.06
CA ALA A 288 -1.68 18.44 0.20
C ALA A 288 -1.59 19.34 -1.05
N GLN A 289 -0.54 19.19 -1.87
CA GLN A 289 -0.40 19.94 -3.12
C GLN A 289 -1.50 19.62 -4.14
N ALA A 290 -1.95 18.36 -4.22
CA ALA A 290 -3.05 17.99 -5.10
C ALA A 290 -4.38 18.59 -4.62
N ILE A 291 -4.61 18.57 -3.31
CA ILE A 291 -5.80 19.17 -2.68
C ILE A 291 -5.85 20.69 -2.84
N GLU A 292 -4.71 21.39 -2.76
CA GLU A 292 -4.65 22.82 -3.10
C GLU A 292 -5.11 23.07 -4.54
N GLY A 293 -4.61 22.28 -5.50
CA GLY A 293 -5.01 22.37 -6.90
C GLY A 293 -6.50 22.06 -7.12
N ALA A 294 -7.04 21.08 -6.40
CA ALA A 294 -8.46 20.73 -6.44
C ALA A 294 -9.35 21.88 -5.92
N ARG A 295 -8.94 22.53 -4.82
CA ARG A 295 -9.63 23.71 -4.26
C ARG A 295 -9.59 24.91 -5.20
N GLU A 296 -8.44 25.16 -5.84
CA GLU A 296 -8.30 26.22 -6.84
C GLU A 296 -9.21 25.98 -8.05
N ALA A 297 -9.28 24.74 -8.53
CA ALA A 297 -10.18 24.37 -9.62
C ALA A 297 -11.67 24.52 -9.25
N ALA A 298 -12.07 24.07 -8.05
CA ALA A 298 -13.43 24.25 -7.56
C ALA A 298 -13.81 25.73 -7.42
N ALA A 299 -12.91 26.55 -6.85
CA ALA A 299 -13.14 27.97 -6.68
C ALA A 299 -13.27 28.70 -8.03
N ALA A 300 -12.45 28.34 -9.03
CA ALA A 300 -12.52 28.91 -10.37
C ALA A 300 -13.86 28.62 -11.07
N GLU A 301 -14.45 27.45 -10.81
CA GLU A 301 -15.74 27.03 -11.37
C GLU A 301 -16.95 27.40 -10.49
N GLY A 302 -16.72 27.98 -9.31
CA GLY A 302 -17.77 28.29 -8.34
C GLY A 302 -18.49 27.06 -7.78
N LEU A 303 -17.79 25.93 -7.68
CA LEU A 303 -18.32 24.66 -7.18
C LEU A 303 -18.12 24.53 -5.67
N ASP A 304 -19.15 24.09 -4.95
CA ASP A 304 -19.09 23.78 -3.52
C ASP A 304 -18.66 22.32 -3.32
N VAL A 305 -17.35 22.11 -3.17
CA VAL A 305 -16.75 20.79 -2.97
C VAL A 305 -15.79 20.83 -1.78
N ARG A 306 -15.93 19.87 -0.87
CA ARG A 306 -15.04 19.74 0.28
C ARG A 306 -13.82 18.89 -0.08
N PHE A 307 -12.62 19.46 -0.03
CA PHE A 307 -11.38 18.73 -0.28
C PHE A 307 -10.52 18.62 0.98
N LEU A 308 -10.04 17.41 1.31
CA LEU A 308 -9.28 17.08 2.52
C LEU A 308 -7.93 16.44 2.21
N ALA A 309 -6.87 16.95 2.84
CA ALA A 309 -5.51 16.47 2.71
C ALA A 309 -5.21 15.39 3.75
N GLU A 310 -5.77 14.19 3.57
CA GLU A 310 -5.73 13.08 4.53
C GLU A 310 -5.55 11.74 3.80
N ASP A 311 -5.13 10.69 4.53
CA ASP A 311 -5.18 9.32 4.00
C ASP A 311 -6.65 8.88 3.83
N ALA A 312 -7.02 8.50 2.60
CA ALA A 312 -8.40 8.21 2.23
C ALA A 312 -8.99 7.02 3.01
N THR A 313 -8.21 5.96 3.20
CA THR A 313 -8.62 4.76 3.95
C THR A 313 -8.87 5.09 5.41
N SER A 314 -7.89 5.71 6.06
CA SER A 314 -7.97 6.09 7.46
C SER A 314 -9.11 7.08 7.70
N TRP A 315 -9.30 8.05 6.80
CA TRP A 315 -10.39 9.02 6.89
C TRP A 315 -11.76 8.36 6.77
N ALA A 316 -11.97 7.47 5.79
CA ALA A 316 -13.24 6.76 5.59
C ALA A 316 -13.60 5.91 6.83
N ARG A 317 -12.63 5.16 7.37
CA ARG A 317 -12.82 4.34 8.58
C ARG A 317 -13.19 5.17 9.81
N ARG A 318 -12.58 6.34 9.99
CA ARG A 318 -12.93 7.25 11.11
C ARG A 318 -14.38 7.74 11.07
N GLN A 319 -15.00 7.81 9.89
CA GLN A 319 -16.40 8.24 9.76
C GLN A 319 -17.41 7.22 10.31
N ASN A 320 -16.99 5.99 10.59
CA ASN A 320 -17.85 4.99 11.24
C ASN A 320 -17.97 5.20 12.76
N THR A 321 -17.34 6.24 13.31
CA THR A 321 -17.43 6.59 14.74
C THR A 321 -18.49 7.67 15.00
N PRO A 322 -19.13 7.68 16.19
CA PRO A 322 -20.08 8.74 16.58
C PRO A 322 -19.50 10.17 16.52
N GLU A 323 -18.17 10.31 16.63
CA GLU A 323 -17.47 11.59 16.51
C GLU A 323 -17.25 12.00 15.04
N GLY A 324 -16.90 11.04 14.17
CA GLY A 324 -16.77 11.26 12.71
C GLY A 324 -18.09 11.71 12.08
N ALA A 325 -19.21 11.13 12.51
CA ALA A 325 -20.56 11.47 12.03
C ALA A 325 -20.93 12.95 12.21
N ARG A 326 -20.37 13.64 13.22
CA ARG A 326 -20.59 15.08 13.47
C ARG A 326 -19.71 15.97 12.60
N ALA A 327 -18.55 15.48 12.15
CA ALA A 327 -17.57 16.24 11.38
C ALA A 327 -17.92 16.31 9.88
N THR A 328 -18.77 15.41 9.38
CA THR A 328 -19.27 15.36 7.99
C THR A 328 -20.59 16.10 7.78
N GLY A 329 -21.14 16.76 8.81
CA GLY A 329 -22.39 17.51 8.70
C GLY A 329 -23.66 16.65 8.86
N GLY A 330 -23.53 15.39 9.28
CA GLY A 330 -24.65 14.55 9.64
C GLY A 330 -25.42 15.14 10.82
N SER A 331 -26.70 15.44 10.62
CA SER A 331 -27.58 15.84 11.72
C SER A 331 -27.69 14.67 12.72
N ALA A 332 -27.25 14.89 13.96
CA ALA A 332 -27.50 13.98 15.09
C ALA A 332 -29.00 13.88 15.46
N ALA A 333 -29.91 14.43 14.65
CA ALA A 333 -31.34 14.56 14.92
C ALA A 333 -32.19 13.89 13.84
N SER A 334 -32.05 12.57 13.64
CA SER A 334 -33.16 11.73 13.17
C SER A 334 -32.88 10.22 13.32
N VAL A 335 -32.61 9.75 14.54
CA VAL A 335 -32.84 8.33 14.87
C VAL A 335 -33.46 8.24 16.27
N SER A 336 -34.72 8.67 16.41
CA SER A 336 -35.52 8.27 17.56
C SER A 336 -35.95 6.81 17.36
N GLY A 337 -35.10 5.86 17.72
CA GLY A 337 -35.45 4.43 17.64
C GLY A 337 -34.31 3.41 17.81
N SER A 338 -33.03 3.79 17.66
CA SER A 338 -31.93 2.83 17.83
C SER A 338 -31.50 2.70 19.30
N PRO A 339 -31.14 1.49 19.77
CA PRO A 339 -30.62 1.29 21.12
C PRO A 339 -29.38 2.17 21.36
N ALA A 340 -29.26 2.72 22.57
CA ALA A 340 -28.09 3.48 22.97
C ALA A 340 -26.82 2.61 22.85
N GLY A 341 -25.94 2.94 21.90
CA GLY A 341 -24.65 2.28 21.71
C GLY A 341 -24.32 1.78 20.30
N ALA A 342 -25.25 1.81 19.34
CA ALA A 342 -24.93 1.46 17.95
C ALA A 342 -24.12 2.59 17.26
N PRO A 343 -22.98 2.29 16.60
CA PRO A 343 -22.21 3.30 15.86
C PRO A 343 -23.08 3.91 14.75
N VAL A 344 -23.19 5.24 14.74
CA VAL A 344 -23.81 5.98 13.65
C VAL A 344 -22.82 5.95 12.48
N VAL A 345 -23.09 5.12 11.48
CA VAL A 345 -22.30 5.08 10.25
C VAL A 345 -22.80 6.20 9.33
N THR A 346 -22.03 7.29 9.21
CA THR A 346 -22.26 8.27 8.12
C THR A 346 -21.59 7.76 6.87
N SER A 347 -22.28 6.92 6.10
CA SER A 347 -21.82 6.49 4.78
C SER A 347 -22.34 7.43 3.69
N PRO A 348 -21.58 7.65 2.62
CA PRO A 348 -22.09 8.37 1.45
C PRO A 348 -23.10 7.50 0.69
N ASP A 349 -23.94 8.16 -0.12
CA ASP A 349 -24.79 7.48 -1.11
C ASP A 349 -23.94 6.85 -2.22
N VAL A 350 -22.77 7.45 -2.52
CA VAL A 350 -21.82 6.96 -3.51
C VAL A 350 -20.39 7.12 -3.00
N ALA A 351 -19.58 6.06 -3.12
CA ALA A 351 -18.13 6.16 -3.02
C ALA A 351 -17.49 6.02 -4.42
N ILE A 352 -16.58 6.93 -4.76
CA ILE A 352 -15.72 6.83 -5.93
C ILE A 352 -14.31 6.50 -5.43
N VAL A 353 -13.67 5.49 -6.02
CA VAL A 353 -12.29 5.12 -5.70
C VAL A 353 -11.44 5.10 -6.98
N ASN A 354 -10.28 5.75 -6.92
CA ASN A 354 -9.27 5.73 -7.98
C ASN A 354 -7.87 5.47 -7.39
N PRO A 355 -7.65 4.26 -6.84
CA PRO A 355 -6.46 3.97 -6.05
C PRO A 355 -5.18 3.87 -6.89
N PRO A 356 -4.01 3.86 -6.22
CA PRO A 356 -2.74 3.49 -6.86
C PRO A 356 -2.76 2.05 -7.40
N ARG A 357 -1.72 1.66 -8.18
CA ARG A 357 -1.61 0.34 -8.84
C ARG A 357 -1.75 -0.89 -7.92
N ARG A 358 -1.63 -0.71 -6.60
CA ARG A 358 -1.82 -1.76 -5.59
C ARG A 358 -3.28 -2.07 -5.25
N GLY A 359 -4.24 -1.26 -5.76
CA GLY A 359 -5.65 -1.35 -5.38
C GLY A 359 -5.98 -0.54 -4.12
N ILE A 360 -7.22 -0.71 -3.63
CA ILE A 360 -7.71 -0.04 -2.42
C ILE A 360 -7.17 -0.68 -1.12
N GLY A 361 -6.73 -1.94 -1.19
CA GLY A 361 -6.22 -2.70 -0.06
C GLY A 361 -7.32 -3.21 0.88
N ALA A 362 -6.93 -4.13 1.76
CA ALA A 362 -7.87 -4.87 2.63
C ALA A 362 -8.73 -3.95 3.51
N ASP A 363 -8.12 -2.96 4.17
CA ASP A 363 -8.81 -2.03 5.07
C ASP A 363 -9.96 -1.26 4.41
N LEU A 364 -9.75 -0.72 3.20
CA LEU A 364 -10.79 0.04 2.51
C LEU A 364 -11.80 -0.88 1.83
N ALA A 365 -11.37 -2.05 1.37
CA ALA A 365 -12.28 -3.08 0.85
C ALA A 365 -13.23 -3.59 1.94
N ASP A 366 -12.72 -3.89 3.14
CA ASP A 366 -13.52 -4.28 4.31
C ASP A 366 -14.48 -3.16 4.74
N TRP A 367 -14.01 -1.91 4.76
CA TRP A 367 -14.88 -0.77 5.02
C TRP A 367 -16.01 -0.66 3.99
N LEU A 368 -15.71 -0.76 2.68
CA LEU A 368 -16.73 -0.73 1.64
C LEU A 368 -17.72 -1.89 1.77
N GLU A 369 -17.23 -3.12 1.98
CA GLU A 369 -18.05 -4.32 2.13
C GLU A 369 -19.00 -4.22 3.32
N THR A 370 -18.53 -3.73 4.47
CA THR A 370 -19.31 -3.65 5.71
C THR A 370 -20.15 -2.37 5.83
N SER A 371 -19.85 -1.34 5.04
CA SER A 371 -20.58 -0.07 5.07
C SER A 371 -21.96 -0.15 4.38
N PRO A 372 -22.91 0.75 4.73
CA PRO A 372 -24.17 0.89 4.00
C PRO A 372 -24.04 1.51 2.60
N VAL A 373 -22.83 1.79 2.10
CA VAL A 373 -22.65 2.43 0.78
C VAL A 373 -23.31 1.56 -0.30
N PRO A 374 -24.35 2.07 -1.00
CA PRO A 374 -25.12 1.27 -1.94
C PRO A 374 -24.45 1.18 -3.32
N GLU A 375 -23.74 2.23 -3.73
CA GLU A 375 -23.09 2.33 -5.04
C GLU A 375 -21.62 2.73 -4.91
N VAL A 376 -20.76 2.06 -5.70
CA VAL A 376 -19.33 2.38 -5.78
C VAL A 376 -18.93 2.54 -7.24
N VAL A 377 -18.21 3.60 -7.57
CA VAL A 377 -17.53 3.74 -8.87
C VAL A 377 -16.05 3.50 -8.66
N TYR A 378 -15.50 2.46 -9.29
CA TYR A 378 -14.09 2.10 -9.16
C TYR A 378 -13.38 2.30 -10.51
N SER A 379 -12.41 3.22 -10.56
CA SER A 379 -11.45 3.35 -11.67
C SER A 379 -10.13 2.67 -11.32
N SER A 380 -9.59 1.84 -12.21
CA SER A 380 -8.34 1.12 -11.98
C SER A 380 -7.45 1.03 -13.21
N CYS A 381 -6.18 1.38 -13.04
CA CYS A 381 -5.09 1.14 -14.00
C CYS A 381 -4.47 -0.28 -13.89
N ASN A 382 -5.00 -1.11 -12.98
CA ASN A 382 -4.57 -2.48 -12.76
C ASN A 382 -5.79 -3.39 -12.52
N PRO A 383 -6.34 -3.99 -13.60
CA PRO A 383 -7.49 -4.88 -13.49
C PRO A 383 -7.28 -6.09 -12.57
N ALA A 384 -6.04 -6.56 -12.39
CA ALA A 384 -5.75 -7.70 -11.51
C ALA A 384 -5.96 -7.35 -10.03
N THR A 385 -5.48 -6.18 -9.58
CA THR A 385 -5.74 -5.75 -8.19
C THR A 385 -7.20 -5.35 -7.99
N LEU A 386 -7.87 -4.82 -9.02
CA LEU A 386 -9.33 -4.62 -8.97
C LEU A 386 -10.06 -5.96 -8.74
N ALA A 387 -9.69 -7.03 -9.44
CA ALA A 387 -10.28 -8.35 -9.22
C ALA A 387 -10.03 -8.87 -7.79
N THR A 388 -8.83 -8.67 -7.24
CA THR A 388 -8.52 -8.99 -5.83
C THR A 388 -9.41 -8.19 -4.87
N ASP A 389 -9.57 -6.89 -5.09
CA ASP A 389 -10.41 -6.03 -4.24
C ASP A 389 -11.90 -6.43 -4.35
N LEU A 390 -12.39 -6.75 -5.55
CA LEU A 390 -13.76 -7.23 -5.76
C LEU A 390 -14.02 -8.58 -5.09
N ALA A 391 -13.02 -9.46 -5.03
CA ALA A 391 -13.14 -10.71 -4.28
C ALA A 391 -13.31 -10.47 -2.77
N ALA A 392 -12.72 -9.40 -2.24
CA ALA A 392 -12.87 -8.98 -0.86
C ALA A 392 -14.19 -8.22 -0.58
N MET A 393 -14.92 -7.81 -1.62
CA MET A 393 -16.20 -7.10 -1.52
C MET A 393 -17.36 -7.90 -2.15
N PRO A 394 -17.67 -9.11 -1.65
CA PRO A 394 -18.63 -10.01 -2.27
C PRO A 394 -20.08 -9.49 -2.26
N SER A 395 -20.41 -8.42 -1.53
CA SER A 395 -21.74 -7.80 -1.62
C SER A 395 -21.87 -6.82 -2.79
N LEU A 396 -20.76 -6.31 -3.33
CA LEU A 396 -20.70 -5.37 -4.44
C LEU A 396 -20.49 -6.12 -5.76
N ARG A 397 -21.35 -5.86 -6.75
CA ARG A 397 -21.28 -6.49 -8.08
C ARG A 397 -21.25 -5.46 -9.19
N ILE A 398 -20.51 -5.78 -10.25
CA ILE A 398 -20.41 -4.93 -11.44
C ILE A 398 -21.76 -4.94 -12.16
N VAL A 399 -22.38 -3.76 -12.25
CA VAL A 399 -23.61 -3.52 -13.01
C VAL A 399 -23.37 -2.78 -14.32
N ALA A 400 -22.26 -2.05 -14.42
CA ALA A 400 -21.77 -1.48 -15.66
C ALA A 400 -20.22 -1.43 -15.66
N ALA A 401 -19.60 -1.62 -16.81
CA ALA A 401 -18.15 -1.56 -16.97
C ALA A 401 -17.76 -0.95 -18.32
N ARG A 402 -16.61 -0.28 -18.35
CA ARG A 402 -15.95 0.17 -19.58
C ARG A 402 -14.46 -0.10 -19.54
N TYR A 403 -13.94 -0.65 -20.63
CA TYR A 403 -12.51 -0.60 -20.91
C TYR A 403 -12.14 0.83 -21.31
N VAL A 404 -11.02 1.33 -20.79
CA VAL A 404 -10.55 2.70 -21.00
C VAL A 404 -9.14 2.64 -21.58
N ASP A 405 -8.99 3.15 -22.79
CA ASP A 405 -7.72 3.17 -23.51
C ASP A 405 -6.85 4.36 -23.07
N MET A 406 -6.41 4.33 -21.82
CA MET A 406 -5.54 5.37 -21.26
C MET A 406 -4.10 5.29 -21.82
N PHE A 407 -3.69 4.11 -22.29
CA PHE A 407 -2.31 3.81 -22.69
C PHE A 407 -2.22 3.10 -24.07
N PRO A 408 -2.61 3.74 -25.18
CA PRO A 408 -2.49 3.16 -26.51
C PRO A 408 -1.09 2.58 -26.79
N HIS A 409 -1.05 1.49 -27.56
CA HIS A 409 0.17 0.76 -27.96
C HIS A 409 0.90 0.02 -26.83
N THR A 410 0.25 -0.20 -25.68
CA THR A 410 0.79 -0.95 -24.55
C THR A 410 -0.21 -1.99 -24.05
N GLU A 411 0.25 -2.96 -23.27
CA GLU A 411 -0.61 -3.95 -22.60
C GLU A 411 -1.28 -3.40 -21.33
N HIS A 412 -0.94 -2.16 -20.92
CA HIS A 412 -1.62 -1.52 -19.80
C HIS A 412 -3.10 -1.32 -20.12
N ALA A 413 -3.94 -1.51 -19.12
CA ALA A 413 -5.38 -1.37 -19.23
C ALA A 413 -5.85 -0.44 -18.12
N GLU A 414 -6.73 0.49 -18.46
CA GLU A 414 -7.57 1.19 -17.49
C GLU A 414 -8.98 0.61 -17.62
N VAL A 415 -9.66 0.43 -16.50
CA VAL A 415 -11.06 -0.01 -16.46
C VAL A 415 -11.80 0.83 -15.43
N ILE A 416 -13.03 1.19 -15.76
CA ILE A 416 -13.96 1.79 -14.80
C ILE A 416 -15.17 0.89 -14.67
N VAL A 417 -15.58 0.61 -13.44
CA VAL A 417 -16.74 -0.21 -13.11
C VAL A 417 -17.67 0.55 -12.17
N HIS A 418 -18.97 0.40 -12.40
CA HIS A 418 -20.03 0.79 -11.48
C HIS A 418 -20.48 -0.46 -10.75
N LEU A 419 -20.34 -0.43 -9.43
CA LEU A 419 -20.71 -1.50 -8.53
C LEU A 419 -21.99 -1.12 -7.81
N ARG A 420 -22.90 -2.08 -7.68
CA ARG A 420 -24.06 -1.99 -6.80
C ARG A 420 -24.04 -3.10 -5.78
N ARG A 421 -24.56 -2.78 -4.61
CA ARG A 421 -24.76 -3.77 -3.56
C ARG A 421 -25.95 -4.67 -3.92
N THR A 422 -25.72 -5.97 -4.10
CA THR A 422 -26.75 -6.93 -4.52
C THR A 422 -27.32 -7.77 -3.38
N HIS A 423 -26.68 -7.73 -2.22
CA HIS A 423 -27.18 -8.37 -1.01
C HIS A 423 -27.51 -7.28 0.01
N PRO A 424 -28.67 -7.35 0.69
CA PRO A 424 -28.85 -6.56 1.90
C PRO A 424 -27.62 -6.79 2.79
N LEU A 425 -27.10 -5.72 3.40
CA LEU A 425 -26.15 -5.90 4.50
C LEU A 425 -26.71 -7.02 5.38
N PRO A 426 -25.91 -8.04 5.74
CA PRO A 426 -26.41 -9.05 6.68
C PRO A 426 -27.08 -8.26 7.80
N ALA A 427 -28.40 -8.46 7.98
CA ALA A 427 -29.18 -7.71 8.95
C ALA A 427 -28.32 -7.67 10.20
N GLN A 428 -28.05 -6.48 10.77
CA GLN A 428 -27.34 -6.38 12.04
C GLN A 428 -27.99 -7.41 12.94
N GLN A 429 -27.34 -8.57 13.06
CA GLN A 429 -27.80 -9.59 13.96
C GLN A 429 -27.66 -8.84 15.28
N THR A 430 -28.77 -8.63 15.99
CA THR A 430 -28.71 -8.40 17.45
C THR A 430 -27.58 -9.31 17.90
N PRO A 431 -26.43 -8.77 18.36
CA PRO A 431 -25.14 -9.44 18.25
C PRO A 431 -25.37 -10.91 18.57
N MET A 432 -25.49 -11.72 17.51
CA MET A 432 -25.46 -13.15 17.69
C MET A 432 -24.02 -13.25 18.07
N GLU A 433 -23.77 -13.50 19.36
CA GLU A 433 -22.44 -13.70 19.91
C GLU A 433 -21.61 -14.29 18.78
N ALA A 434 -20.72 -13.46 18.21
CA ALA A 434 -19.69 -13.98 17.32
C ALA A 434 -19.23 -15.24 18.06
N PRO A 435 -19.30 -16.44 17.46
CA PRO A 435 -19.07 -17.66 18.24
C PRO A 435 -17.70 -17.45 18.85
N MET A 436 -17.66 -17.16 20.17
CA MET A 436 -16.65 -16.28 20.77
C MET A 436 -15.35 -16.55 20.06
N LEU A 437 -14.98 -15.68 19.10
CA LEU A 437 -13.72 -15.85 18.43
C LEU A 437 -12.77 -15.50 19.53
N ALA A 438 -12.28 -16.58 20.11
CA ALA A 438 -11.32 -16.67 21.17
C ALA A 438 -10.69 -15.29 21.44
N THR A 439 -10.97 -14.69 22.60
CA THR A 439 -10.18 -13.56 23.10
C THR A 439 -8.69 -13.85 22.85
N PRO A 440 -7.81 -12.84 22.70
CA PRO A 440 -6.37 -13.07 22.64
C PRO A 440 -5.91 -14.15 23.64
N ASP A 441 -6.49 -14.15 24.85
CA ASP A 441 -6.35 -15.22 25.85
C ASP A 441 -6.60 -16.64 25.32
N SER A 442 -7.70 -16.91 24.63
CA SER A 442 -8.01 -18.26 24.16
C SER A 442 -7.25 -18.71 22.91
N GLN A 443 -6.70 -17.79 22.10
CA GLN A 443 -5.69 -18.17 21.11
C GLN A 443 -4.32 -18.40 21.76
N LEU A 444 -4.06 -17.80 22.92
CA LEU A 444 -2.85 -17.99 23.70
C LEU A 444 -2.86 -19.26 24.58
N THR A 445 -4.03 -19.73 25.03
CA THR A 445 -4.18 -20.95 25.86
C THR A 445 -3.99 -22.24 25.08
N ASP A 446 -4.27 -22.25 23.78
CA ASP A 446 -4.13 -23.43 22.92
C ASP A 446 -2.67 -23.66 22.47
N VAL A 447 -1.77 -22.73 22.84
CA VAL A 447 -0.33 -22.82 22.55
C VAL A 447 0.42 -23.31 23.77
N THR A 448 1.04 -24.48 23.65
CA THR A 448 1.96 -25.00 24.66
C THR A 448 3.33 -24.32 24.51
N ARG A 449 3.85 -23.72 25.59
CA ARG A 449 5.19 -23.10 25.64
C ARG A 449 6.10 -23.89 26.57
N LYS A 450 7.34 -24.12 26.15
CA LYS A 450 8.32 -24.88 26.94
C LYS A 450 9.70 -24.27 26.80
N VAL A 451 10.42 -24.19 27.91
CA VAL A 451 11.84 -23.79 27.96
C VAL A 451 12.63 -24.95 28.55
N GLU A 452 13.71 -25.35 27.87
CA GLU A 452 14.55 -26.46 28.32
C GLU A 452 16.02 -26.11 28.13
N ARG A 453 16.90 -26.62 29.00
CA ARG A 453 18.33 -26.54 28.73
C ARG A 453 18.73 -27.59 27.71
N SER A 454 19.56 -27.21 26.73
CA SER A 454 19.98 -28.08 25.64
C SER A 454 20.75 -29.31 26.11
N ASP A 455 21.44 -29.23 27.25
CA ASP A 455 22.17 -30.32 27.90
C ASP A 455 21.28 -31.35 28.60
N ARG A 456 20.01 -31.00 28.89
CA ARG A 456 19.01 -31.88 29.51
C ARG A 456 18.10 -32.57 28.49
N ILE A 457 18.28 -32.30 27.19
CA ILE A 457 17.51 -32.93 26.12
C ILE A 457 18.11 -34.30 25.83
N THR A 458 17.83 -35.27 26.71
CA THR A 458 18.14 -36.68 26.50
C THR A 458 16.89 -37.44 26.07
N GLY A 459 16.86 -37.84 24.80
CA GLY A 459 16.11 -39.00 24.28
C GLY A 459 14.59 -39.06 24.47
N ALA A 460 13.83 -38.50 23.53
CA ALA A 460 12.56 -39.04 23.04
C ALA A 460 12.22 -38.34 21.70
N GLY A 461 12.68 -38.89 20.58
CA GLY A 461 12.42 -38.33 19.23
C GLY A 461 13.63 -38.27 18.28
N ALA A 462 14.82 -38.71 18.73
CA ALA A 462 15.95 -38.91 17.83
C ALA A 462 15.72 -40.20 17.02
N THR A 463 15.38 -40.06 15.73
CA THR A 463 15.47 -41.16 14.76
C THR A 463 16.94 -41.64 14.67
N PRO A 464 17.26 -42.95 14.68
CA PRO A 464 18.62 -43.46 14.91
C PRO A 464 19.65 -43.29 13.78
N ASP A 465 19.36 -42.54 12.71
CA ASP A 465 20.21 -42.54 11.49
C ASP A 465 20.91 -41.19 11.19
N ALA A 466 21.06 -40.32 12.19
CA ALA A 466 21.83 -39.10 12.04
C ALA A 466 23.34 -39.39 12.19
N ALA A 467 24.03 -39.60 11.06
CA ALA A 467 25.48 -39.43 11.01
C ALA A 467 25.85 -38.02 11.50
N PRO A 468 26.89 -37.84 12.34
CA PRO A 468 27.26 -36.54 12.86
C PRO A 468 27.96 -35.73 11.75
N GLY A 469 27.24 -34.77 11.16
CA GLY A 469 27.83 -33.68 10.35
C GLY A 469 28.56 -32.66 11.24
N PRO A 470 29.51 -31.88 10.71
CA PRO A 470 30.43 -31.07 11.51
C PRO A 470 29.68 -29.91 12.18
N GLY A 471 29.53 -30.00 13.50
CA GLY A 471 28.80 -29.00 14.29
C GLY A 471 28.14 -29.64 15.51
N THR A 472 28.94 -30.26 16.38
CA THR A 472 28.49 -30.73 17.69
C THR A 472 27.81 -29.59 18.45
N ALA A 473 26.63 -29.88 19.01
CA ALA A 473 25.88 -28.99 19.90
C ALA A 473 26.85 -28.27 20.86
N THR A 474 26.85 -26.94 20.81
CA THR A 474 27.53 -26.11 21.81
C THR A 474 26.93 -26.44 23.17
N ALA A 475 27.77 -26.94 24.07
CA ALA A 475 27.40 -27.20 25.45
C ALA A 475 26.89 -25.90 26.09
N GLY A 476 25.65 -25.90 26.60
CA GLY A 476 25.12 -24.84 27.48
C GLY A 476 23.98 -23.97 26.95
N GLY A 477 23.37 -24.25 25.79
CA GLY A 477 22.24 -23.46 25.25
C GLY A 477 20.86 -23.76 25.84
N TRP A 478 19.83 -23.11 25.30
CA TRP A 478 18.42 -23.27 25.67
C TRP A 478 17.56 -23.60 24.45
N VAL A 479 16.48 -24.34 24.65
CA VAL A 479 15.46 -24.61 23.63
C VAL A 479 14.16 -23.96 24.05
N VAL A 480 13.66 -23.08 23.19
CA VAL A 480 12.37 -22.40 23.28
C VAL A 480 11.42 -23.10 22.32
N SER A 481 10.37 -23.73 22.85
CA SER A 481 9.42 -24.51 22.05
C SER A 481 7.99 -23.97 22.15
N LEU A 482 7.30 -23.92 21.01
CA LEU A 482 5.86 -23.67 20.91
C LEU A 482 5.19 -24.84 20.19
N ALA A 483 4.01 -25.24 20.63
CA ALA A 483 3.21 -26.24 19.93
C ALA A 483 1.71 -25.93 20.02
N GLN A 484 0.99 -26.16 18.92
CA GLN A 484 -0.47 -26.03 18.85
C GLN A 484 -1.06 -27.09 17.93
N ASP A 485 -2.33 -27.43 18.15
CA ASP A 485 -3.11 -28.22 17.21
C ASP A 485 -3.88 -27.28 16.27
N VAL A 486 -3.84 -27.57 14.96
CA VAL A 486 -4.55 -26.84 13.91
C VAL A 486 -5.46 -27.79 13.14
N THR A 487 -6.57 -27.28 12.60
CA THR A 487 -7.53 -28.08 11.82
C THR A 487 -7.08 -28.38 10.39
N ALA A 488 -5.99 -27.75 9.92
CA ALA A 488 -5.42 -27.97 8.60
C ALA A 488 -4.70 -29.33 8.49
N SER A 489 -4.67 -29.91 7.28
CA SER A 489 -3.96 -31.17 7.03
C SER A 489 -2.43 -30.99 7.07
N PRO A 490 -1.66 -32.06 7.33
CA PRO A 490 -0.20 -31.94 7.39
C PRO A 490 0.42 -31.36 6.12
N GLU A 491 -0.14 -31.65 4.95
CA GLU A 491 0.30 -31.12 3.66
C GLU A 491 0.03 -29.62 3.52
N ASP A 492 -1.10 -29.13 4.05
CA ASP A 492 -1.46 -27.72 3.97
C ASP A 492 -0.60 -26.87 4.92
N VAL A 493 -0.38 -27.37 6.15
CA VAL A 493 0.58 -26.76 7.09
C VAL A 493 1.99 -26.78 6.49
N TRP A 494 2.40 -27.87 5.86
CA TRP A 494 3.70 -27.96 5.19
C TRP A 494 3.85 -26.91 4.09
N ALA A 495 2.85 -26.77 3.23
CA ALA A 495 2.87 -25.77 2.17
C ALA A 495 2.89 -24.35 2.75
N ALA A 496 2.16 -24.06 3.83
CA ALA A 496 2.23 -22.77 4.51
C ALA A 496 3.62 -22.44 5.07
N LEU A 497 4.41 -23.45 5.44
CA LEU A 497 5.76 -23.30 6.00
C LEU A 497 6.90 -23.34 4.95
N THR A 498 6.64 -23.80 3.73
CA THR A 498 7.68 -24.08 2.74
C THR A 498 7.48 -23.41 1.37
N ASP A 499 6.28 -22.89 1.08
CA ASP A 499 6.01 -22.08 -0.11
C ASP A 499 6.28 -20.59 0.19
N PRO A 500 7.30 -19.96 -0.44
CA PRO A 500 7.61 -18.55 -0.21
C PRO A 500 6.43 -17.60 -0.41
N ALA A 501 5.53 -17.90 -1.36
CA ALA A 501 4.36 -17.07 -1.62
C ALA A 501 3.35 -17.15 -0.47
N ARG A 502 3.22 -18.31 0.18
CA ARG A 502 2.34 -18.49 1.34
C ARG A 502 2.93 -17.93 2.63
N ILE A 503 4.24 -18.13 2.84
CA ILE A 503 4.95 -17.58 4.00
C ILE A 503 4.85 -16.04 4.01
N ALA A 504 4.95 -15.41 2.83
CA ALA A 504 4.84 -13.96 2.68
C ALA A 504 3.49 -13.38 3.14
N LEU A 505 2.43 -14.19 3.21
CA LEU A 505 1.10 -13.74 3.62
C LEU A 505 0.98 -13.52 5.13
N TYR A 506 1.80 -14.19 5.95
CA TYR A 506 1.68 -14.12 7.42
C TYR A 506 2.98 -13.90 8.20
N PHE A 507 4.16 -14.18 7.61
CA PHE A 507 5.45 -14.12 8.32
C PHE A 507 6.42 -13.09 7.70
N GLY A 508 6.23 -12.73 6.44
CA GLY A 508 7.08 -11.80 5.69
C GLY A 508 7.79 -12.46 4.51
N GLU A 509 8.40 -11.65 3.64
CA GLU A 509 9.04 -12.14 2.41
C GLU A 509 10.25 -13.03 2.73
N VAL A 510 10.18 -14.28 2.27
CA VAL A 510 11.28 -15.25 2.34
C VAL A 510 11.77 -15.53 0.92
N THR A 511 13.08 -15.46 0.74
CA THR A 511 13.75 -15.74 -0.55
C THR A 511 14.75 -16.88 -0.38
N GLY A 512 15.13 -17.53 -1.48
CA GLY A 512 16.06 -18.66 -1.48
C GLY A 512 15.38 -20.00 -1.76
N GLU A 513 16.06 -21.10 -1.41
CA GLU A 513 15.63 -22.47 -1.71
C GLU A 513 15.38 -23.27 -0.42
N LEU A 514 14.10 -23.45 -0.04
CA LEU A 514 13.67 -24.22 1.13
C LEU A 514 13.71 -25.74 0.89
N ARG A 515 14.88 -26.25 0.48
CA ARG A 515 15.17 -27.68 0.27
C ARG A 515 16.47 -28.04 0.96
N GLU A 516 16.66 -29.32 1.30
CA GLU A 516 17.87 -29.77 1.99
C GLU A 516 19.16 -29.35 1.23
N GLY A 517 20.07 -28.70 1.95
CA GLY A 517 21.30 -28.13 1.40
C GLY A 517 21.13 -26.77 0.68
N GLY A 518 19.93 -26.22 0.61
CA GLY A 518 19.66 -24.86 0.13
C GLY A 518 19.92 -23.80 1.20
N GLU A 519 19.71 -22.53 0.83
CA GLU A 519 19.83 -21.38 1.73
C GLU A 519 18.59 -20.50 1.63
N TYR A 520 18.22 -19.83 2.72
CA TYR A 520 17.12 -18.87 2.77
C TYR A 520 17.56 -17.52 3.31
N SER A 521 16.81 -16.46 2.95
CA SER A 521 16.99 -15.11 3.46
C SER A 521 15.64 -14.44 3.71
N ILE A 522 15.54 -13.73 4.84
CA ILE A 522 14.40 -12.95 5.29
C ILE A 522 14.88 -11.50 5.47
N PRO A 523 14.86 -10.68 4.40
CA PRO A 523 15.50 -9.36 4.41
C PRO A 523 14.97 -8.42 5.49
N MET A 524 13.66 -8.44 5.75
CA MET A 524 13.04 -7.56 6.77
C MET A 524 13.50 -7.86 8.20
N MET A 525 13.82 -9.12 8.50
CA MET A 525 14.30 -9.55 9.82
C MET A 525 15.83 -9.60 9.90
N GLY A 526 16.54 -9.21 8.83
CA GLY A 526 18.00 -9.33 8.75
C GLY A 526 18.52 -10.76 8.98
N SER A 527 17.68 -11.77 8.75
CA SER A 527 17.96 -13.17 9.10
C SER A 527 18.14 -14.02 7.84
N SER A 528 19.10 -14.92 7.85
CA SER A 528 19.37 -15.86 6.77
C SER A 528 20.07 -17.10 7.32
N GLY A 529 19.98 -18.24 6.63
CA GLY A 529 20.70 -19.43 7.03
C GLY A 529 20.56 -20.61 6.07
N PRO A 530 21.32 -21.69 6.32
CA PRO A 530 21.23 -22.92 5.54
C PRO A 530 20.00 -23.74 5.95
N VAL A 531 19.44 -24.46 4.98
CA VAL A 531 18.42 -25.50 5.21
C VAL A 531 19.14 -26.82 5.51
N LEU A 532 19.08 -27.23 6.78
CA LEU A 532 19.87 -28.32 7.32
C LEU A 532 19.29 -29.70 7.02
N ARG A 533 17.95 -29.83 7.04
CA ARG A 533 17.25 -31.09 6.82
C ARG A 533 15.80 -30.85 6.41
N VAL A 534 15.30 -31.65 5.47
CA VAL A 534 13.90 -31.62 5.04
C VAL A 534 13.33 -33.04 4.97
N VAL A 535 12.24 -33.31 5.68
CA VAL A 535 11.45 -34.54 5.59
C VAL A 535 10.01 -34.10 5.34
N GLN A 536 9.56 -34.13 4.09
CA GLN A 536 8.20 -33.68 3.75
C GLN A 536 7.16 -34.75 4.12
N PRO A 537 5.99 -34.40 4.71
CA PRO A 537 5.58 -33.09 5.24
C PRO A 537 5.90 -32.88 6.74
N GLU A 538 6.83 -33.63 7.32
CA GLU A 538 6.99 -33.80 8.77
C GLU A 538 7.99 -32.86 9.45
N LEU A 539 9.06 -32.45 8.77
CA LEU A 539 10.17 -31.69 9.39
C LEU A 539 10.89 -30.78 8.40
N ILE A 540 11.10 -29.52 8.77
CA ILE A 540 12.14 -28.66 8.20
C ILE A 540 13.03 -28.11 9.31
N ALA A 541 14.34 -28.29 9.16
CA ALA A 541 15.34 -27.80 10.11
C ALA A 541 16.26 -26.77 9.43
N LEU A 542 16.47 -25.63 10.09
CA LEU A 542 17.15 -24.45 9.54
C LEU A 542 18.23 -23.97 10.51
N GLY A 543 19.36 -23.50 9.98
CA GLY A 543 20.24 -22.60 10.73
C GLY A 543 19.56 -21.24 10.87
N TRP A 544 19.68 -20.59 12.03
CA TRP A 544 18.98 -19.34 12.32
C TRP A 544 19.97 -18.28 12.84
N GLY A 545 19.98 -17.10 12.20
CA GLY A 545 21.04 -16.10 12.35
C GLY A 545 22.20 -16.35 11.36
N GLY A 546 22.85 -15.27 10.93
CA GLY A 546 23.82 -15.27 9.82
C GLY A 546 25.05 -16.18 9.99
N GLU A 547 25.99 -16.08 9.04
CA GLU A 547 27.15 -16.98 8.92
C GLU A 547 27.93 -17.10 10.25
N GLY A 548 27.92 -18.29 10.87
CA GLY A 548 28.56 -18.56 12.17
C GLY A 548 27.63 -18.61 13.39
N SER A 549 26.32 -18.39 13.24
CA SER A 549 25.35 -18.54 14.32
C SER A 549 25.23 -20.00 14.82
N ALA A 550 25.22 -20.19 16.14
CA ALA A 550 24.95 -21.47 16.80
C ALA A 550 23.45 -21.76 16.97
N SER A 551 22.58 -20.85 16.54
CA SER A 551 21.13 -20.98 16.67
C SER A 551 20.53 -21.82 15.54
N ARG A 552 19.51 -22.61 15.89
CA ARG A 552 18.85 -23.58 15.00
C ARG A 552 17.36 -23.61 15.25
N LEU A 553 16.58 -23.69 14.17
CA LEU A 553 15.13 -23.82 14.18
C LEU A 553 14.72 -25.19 13.65
N GLU A 554 13.80 -25.87 14.33
CA GLU A 554 13.14 -27.08 13.84
C GLU A 554 11.62 -26.85 13.83
N LEU A 555 11.00 -27.04 12.67
CA LEU A 555 9.55 -26.98 12.49
C LEU A 555 9.05 -28.39 12.20
N ARG A 556 8.19 -28.92 13.06
CA ARG A 556 7.64 -30.27 13.00
C ARG A 556 6.14 -30.24 12.77
N ILE A 557 5.67 -31.20 11.97
CA ILE A 557 4.26 -31.43 11.71
C ILE A 557 3.97 -32.92 11.95
N ALA A 558 2.96 -33.20 12.75
CA ALA A 558 2.42 -34.55 12.92
C ALA A 558 0.90 -34.48 12.82
N PRO A 559 0.20 -35.59 12.51
CA PRO A 559 -1.25 -35.65 12.69
C PRO A 559 -1.63 -35.31 14.14
N SER A 560 -2.72 -34.57 14.32
CA SER A 560 -3.26 -34.30 15.66
C SER A 560 -3.69 -35.61 16.35
N ALA A 561 -3.70 -35.62 17.68
CA ALA A 561 -4.00 -36.85 18.45
C ALA A 561 -5.41 -37.40 18.20
N ASP A 562 -6.36 -36.55 17.82
CA ASP A 562 -7.74 -36.89 17.44
C ASP A 562 -7.91 -37.18 15.94
N GLY A 563 -6.85 -37.00 15.14
CA GLY A 563 -6.84 -37.24 13.70
C GLY A 563 -7.66 -36.24 12.86
N THR A 564 -8.11 -35.12 13.44
CA THR A 564 -8.94 -34.12 12.75
C THR A 564 -8.14 -32.99 12.09
N GLY A 565 -6.82 -32.95 12.31
CA GLY A 565 -5.92 -31.95 11.75
C GLY A 565 -4.45 -32.28 12.00
N SER A 566 -3.66 -31.27 12.34
CA SER A 566 -2.20 -31.37 12.53
C SER A 566 -1.75 -30.76 13.84
N ARG A 567 -0.81 -31.43 14.51
CA ARG A 567 0.03 -30.88 15.58
C ARG A 567 1.22 -30.18 14.93
N PHE A 568 1.31 -28.86 15.08
CA PHE A 568 2.49 -28.07 14.70
C PHE A 568 3.37 -27.82 15.92
N GLU A 569 4.68 -28.03 15.79
CA GLU A 569 5.68 -27.75 16.83
C GLU A 569 6.86 -26.97 16.24
N LEU A 570 7.21 -25.85 16.87
CA LEU A 570 8.41 -25.06 16.61
C LEU A 570 9.38 -25.22 17.77
N ARG A 571 10.64 -25.52 17.49
CA ARG A 571 11.73 -25.57 18.48
C ARG A 571 12.88 -24.70 18.02
N HIS A 572 13.23 -23.69 18.80
CA HIS A 572 14.35 -22.79 18.53
C HIS A 572 15.44 -23.04 19.59
N LEU A 573 16.57 -23.58 19.17
CA LEU A 573 17.80 -23.67 19.96
C LEU A 573 18.50 -22.31 19.94
N VAL A 574 18.65 -21.70 21.12
CA VAL A 574 19.26 -20.40 21.34
C VAL A 574 20.53 -20.58 22.19
N PRO A 575 21.66 -19.92 21.86
CA PRO A 575 22.85 -19.95 22.71
C PRO A 575 22.57 -19.31 24.08
N ALA A 576 23.29 -19.75 25.12
CA ALA A 576 23.29 -19.06 26.42
C ALA A 576 24.37 -17.99 26.42
N ASP A 577 24.02 -16.82 25.90
CA ASP A 577 24.87 -15.64 25.81
C ASP A 577 24.28 -14.45 26.61
N GLU A 578 24.93 -13.30 26.53
CA GLU A 578 24.51 -12.07 27.22
C GLU A 578 23.09 -11.63 26.84
N GLN A 579 22.62 -11.95 25.63
CA GLN A 579 21.25 -11.65 25.22
C GLN A 579 20.24 -12.53 25.96
N TRP A 580 20.53 -13.82 26.11
CA TRP A 580 19.72 -14.71 26.94
C TRP A 580 19.66 -14.24 28.39
N ASP A 581 20.80 -13.87 28.98
CA ASP A 581 20.84 -13.39 30.38
C ASP A 581 20.06 -12.07 30.58
N THR A 582 19.99 -11.24 29.54
CA THR A 582 19.31 -9.93 29.62
C THR A 582 17.80 -10.03 29.38
N PHE A 583 17.37 -10.81 28.39
CA PHE A 583 15.98 -10.81 27.91
C PHE A 583 15.26 -12.17 28.08
N GLY A 584 15.99 -13.25 28.37
CA GLY A 584 15.42 -14.56 28.63
C GLY A 584 14.61 -15.15 27.45
N PRO A 585 13.76 -16.16 27.71
CA PRO A 585 13.04 -16.88 26.66
C PRO A 585 12.02 -16.04 25.91
N ALA A 586 11.46 -15.00 26.54
CA ALA A 586 10.48 -14.11 25.93
C ALA A 586 11.05 -13.35 24.73
N ALA A 587 12.37 -13.08 24.71
CA ALA A 587 13.04 -12.32 23.66
C ALA A 587 12.83 -12.96 22.27
N THR A 588 12.93 -14.28 22.25
CA THR A 588 12.71 -15.12 21.08
C THR A 588 11.25 -15.59 21.00
N GLY A 589 10.66 -15.91 22.15
CA GLY A 589 9.34 -16.51 22.25
C GLY A 589 8.19 -15.62 21.79
N CYS A 590 8.17 -14.34 22.14
CA CYS A 590 7.06 -13.44 21.79
C CYS A 590 6.96 -13.23 20.27
N GLY A 591 8.10 -13.12 19.58
CA GLY A 591 8.13 -13.08 18.11
C GLY A 591 7.54 -14.35 17.48
N TRP A 592 7.80 -15.52 18.07
CA TRP A 592 7.21 -16.77 17.59
C TRP A 592 5.73 -16.91 17.91
N ASP A 593 5.25 -16.39 19.04
CA ASP A 593 3.81 -16.29 19.31
C ASP A 593 3.10 -15.44 18.24
N GLY A 594 3.70 -14.32 17.84
CA GLY A 594 3.19 -13.49 16.73
C GLY A 594 3.18 -14.23 15.39
N ALA A 595 4.25 -14.97 15.09
CA ALA A 595 4.33 -15.79 13.88
C ALA A 595 3.28 -16.92 13.87
N LEU A 596 3.03 -17.53 15.03
CA LEU A 596 2.08 -18.61 15.20
C LEU A 596 0.63 -18.12 15.08
N LEU A 597 0.33 -16.95 15.63
CA LEU A 597 -0.92 -16.24 15.44
C LEU A 597 -1.18 -15.99 13.94
N GLY A 598 -0.16 -15.55 13.20
CA GLY A 598 -0.25 -15.36 11.76
C GLY A 598 -0.48 -16.65 10.99
N LEU A 599 0.25 -17.71 11.33
CA LEU A 599 0.07 -19.02 10.71
C LEU A 599 -1.35 -19.56 10.97
N ALA A 600 -1.84 -19.47 12.20
CA ALA A 600 -3.19 -19.92 12.57
C ALA A 600 -4.27 -19.18 11.77
N ARG A 601 -4.14 -17.85 11.63
CA ARG A 601 -5.06 -17.05 10.81
C ARG A 601 -4.98 -17.41 9.33
N HIS A 602 -3.78 -17.56 8.79
CA HIS A 602 -3.59 -17.96 7.39
C HIS A 602 -4.23 -19.31 7.08
N LEU A 603 -4.10 -20.29 7.97
CA LEU A 603 -4.70 -21.62 7.79
C LEU A 603 -6.23 -21.62 7.93
N GLN A 604 -6.80 -20.72 8.73
CA GLN A 604 -8.25 -20.57 8.86
C GLN A 604 -8.87 -19.73 7.73
N GLN A 605 -8.13 -18.73 7.22
CA GLN A 605 -8.56 -17.80 6.19
C GLN A 605 -7.40 -17.50 5.21
N PRO A 606 -7.18 -18.35 4.20
CA PRO A 606 -6.02 -18.24 3.31
C PRO A 606 -5.96 -16.98 2.43
N ALA A 607 -7.06 -16.23 2.34
CA ALA A 607 -7.23 -15.10 1.42
C ALA A 607 -6.89 -13.71 2.00
N THR A 608 -6.61 -13.60 3.31
CA THR A 608 -6.27 -12.35 3.99
C THR A 608 -4.76 -12.23 4.23
N ALA A 609 -4.15 -11.13 3.78
CA ALA A 609 -2.72 -10.86 3.98
C ALA A 609 -2.48 -10.29 5.39
N TRP A 610 -2.37 -11.18 6.37
CA TRP A 610 -2.13 -10.89 7.79
C TRP A 610 -0.90 -10.01 8.05
N THR A 611 0.14 -10.03 7.21
CA THR A 611 1.34 -9.19 7.37
C THR A 611 1.06 -7.69 7.40
N THR A 612 -0.02 -7.22 6.75
CA THR A 612 -0.42 -5.80 6.79
C THR A 612 -1.22 -5.47 8.06
N GLU A 613 -2.03 -6.41 8.54
CA GLU A 613 -2.73 -6.31 9.82
C GLU A 613 -1.76 -6.37 11.02
N MET A 614 -0.68 -7.16 10.93
CA MET A 614 0.34 -7.24 11.98
C MET A 614 1.06 -5.92 12.26
N ALA A 615 1.42 -5.17 11.22
CA ALA A 615 2.10 -3.88 11.39
C ALA A 615 1.25 -2.86 12.18
N GLY A 616 -0.08 -2.92 12.00
CA GLY A 616 -1.04 -2.14 12.80
C GLY A 616 -1.30 -2.78 14.18
N PHE A 617 -1.35 -4.10 14.25
CA PHE A 617 -1.53 -4.86 15.49
C PHE A 617 -0.40 -4.60 16.48
N GLU A 618 0.87 -4.69 16.08
CA GLU A 618 2.04 -4.50 16.95
C GLU A 618 2.04 -3.15 17.69
N THR A 619 1.46 -2.11 17.06
CA THR A 619 1.35 -0.77 17.62
C THR A 619 -0.01 -0.45 18.25
N SER A 620 -0.98 -1.35 18.12
CA SER A 620 -2.34 -1.24 18.70
C SER A 620 -2.37 -1.54 20.20
N THR A 621 -3.45 -1.17 20.87
CA THR A 621 -3.71 -1.54 22.27
C THR A 621 -3.76 -3.07 22.40
N GLU A 622 -4.42 -3.74 21.46
CA GLU A 622 -4.58 -5.19 21.40
C GLU A 622 -3.24 -5.92 21.23
N GLY A 623 -2.33 -5.39 20.41
CA GLY A 623 -0.98 -5.96 20.25
C GLY A 623 -0.09 -5.72 21.46
N ARG A 624 -0.23 -4.57 22.14
CA ARG A 624 0.46 -4.28 23.40
C ARG A 624 -0.02 -5.21 24.52
N GLU A 625 -1.32 -5.50 24.58
CA GLU A 625 -1.90 -6.49 25.48
C GLU A 625 -1.40 -7.91 25.13
N PHE A 626 -1.37 -8.27 23.85
CA PHE A 626 -0.83 -9.55 23.38
C PHE A 626 0.65 -9.75 23.75
N VAL A 627 1.50 -8.74 23.55
CA VAL A 627 2.92 -8.78 23.94
C VAL A 627 3.07 -8.95 25.46
N THR A 628 2.20 -8.29 26.23
CA THR A 628 2.21 -8.41 27.69
C THR A 628 1.83 -9.83 28.12
N ALA A 629 0.72 -10.36 27.61
CA ALA A 629 0.24 -11.70 27.91
C ALA A 629 1.23 -12.80 27.47
N THR A 630 1.81 -12.70 26.27
CA THR A 630 2.82 -13.66 25.80
C THR A 630 4.10 -13.61 26.64
N SER A 631 4.55 -12.42 27.04
CA SER A 631 5.71 -12.28 27.93
C SER A 631 5.48 -12.92 29.30
N GLU A 632 4.29 -12.77 29.87
CA GLU A 632 3.92 -13.44 31.13
C GLU A 632 3.84 -14.97 30.97
N LEU A 633 3.32 -15.47 29.86
CA LEU A 633 3.31 -16.90 29.56
C LEU A 633 4.73 -17.46 29.39
N TRP A 634 5.65 -16.71 28.78
CA TRP A 634 7.07 -17.07 28.73
C TRP A 634 7.77 -16.98 30.07
N GLN A 635 7.38 -16.06 30.95
CA GLN A 635 7.83 -16.04 32.34
C GLN A 635 7.44 -17.35 33.04
N GLN A 636 6.19 -17.80 32.90
CA GLN A 636 5.72 -19.06 33.49
C GLN A 636 6.51 -20.26 32.96
N ALA A 637 6.78 -20.31 31.65
CA ALA A 637 7.61 -21.36 31.06
C ALA A 637 9.06 -21.33 31.57
N HIS A 638 9.62 -20.14 31.81
CA HIS A 638 10.96 -19.98 32.38
C HIS A 638 11.04 -20.46 33.83
N LEU A 639 10.01 -20.16 34.63
CA LEU A 639 9.86 -20.65 36.00
C LEU A 639 9.76 -22.19 36.03
N ALA A 640 8.95 -22.77 35.13
CA ALA A 640 8.81 -24.22 34.99
C ALA A 640 10.14 -24.90 34.60
N ALA A 641 11.03 -24.19 33.88
CA ALA A 641 12.37 -24.64 33.56
C ALA A 641 13.38 -24.51 34.72
N GLY A 642 12.97 -23.93 35.85
CA GLY A 642 13.76 -23.78 37.07
C GLY A 642 14.52 -22.46 37.20
N ALA A 643 14.10 -21.40 36.52
CA ALA A 643 14.67 -20.07 36.69
C ALA A 643 14.32 -19.45 38.06
N ASP A 644 15.18 -18.54 38.52
CA ASP A 644 14.91 -17.75 39.72
C ASP A 644 13.65 -16.85 39.50
N PRO A 645 12.71 -16.79 40.46
CA PRO A 645 11.47 -16.05 40.27
C PRO A 645 11.62 -14.55 40.01
N GLN A 646 12.56 -13.90 40.69
CA GLN A 646 12.80 -12.47 40.52
C GLN A 646 13.42 -12.22 39.15
N HIS A 647 14.44 -13.00 38.80
CA HIS A 647 15.09 -12.90 37.50
C HIS A 647 14.12 -13.17 36.34
N ALA A 648 13.28 -14.21 36.43
CA ALA A 648 12.30 -14.56 35.39
C ALA A 648 11.27 -13.43 35.17
N HIS A 649 10.86 -12.74 36.24
CA HIS A 649 9.97 -11.59 36.15
C HIS A 649 10.65 -10.38 35.50
N GLU A 650 11.85 -10.03 35.96
CA GLU A 650 12.61 -8.88 35.46
C GLU A 650 12.90 -8.98 33.95
N VAL A 651 13.32 -10.16 33.47
CA VAL A 651 13.59 -10.35 32.02
C VAL A 651 12.31 -10.34 31.18
N ALA A 652 11.18 -10.82 31.69
CA ALA A 652 9.90 -10.81 30.99
C ALA A 652 9.34 -9.38 30.86
N VAL A 653 9.35 -8.60 31.94
CA VAL A 653 8.92 -7.19 31.92
C VAL A 653 9.78 -6.37 30.96
N ARG A 654 11.11 -6.53 31.04
CA ARG A 654 12.06 -5.85 30.15
C ARG A 654 11.84 -6.21 28.68
N THR A 655 11.56 -7.47 28.38
CA THR A 655 11.27 -7.92 27.02
C THR A 655 9.95 -7.38 26.51
N ALA A 656 8.90 -7.37 27.35
CA ALA A 656 7.61 -6.82 26.97
C ALA A 656 7.72 -5.33 26.64
N ALA A 657 8.47 -4.56 27.45
CA ALA A 657 8.75 -3.15 27.18
C ALA A 657 9.49 -2.96 25.85
N PHE A 658 10.50 -3.80 25.57
CA PHE A 658 11.24 -3.78 24.31
C PHE A 658 10.32 -4.00 23.09
N TYR A 659 9.49 -5.05 23.10
CA TYR A 659 8.55 -5.33 22.02
C TYR A 659 7.47 -4.25 21.85
N ARG A 660 7.12 -3.54 22.93
CA ARG A 660 6.17 -2.41 22.91
C ARG A 660 6.79 -1.06 22.51
N GLY A 661 8.10 -1.02 22.27
CA GLY A 661 8.83 0.22 21.96
C GLY A 661 8.94 1.20 23.13
N GLU A 662 8.82 0.71 24.36
CA GLU A 662 8.97 1.49 25.59
C GLU A 662 10.43 1.58 26.02
N ASP A 663 10.84 2.68 26.65
CA ASP A 663 12.17 2.80 27.24
C ASP A 663 12.27 1.84 28.45
N PRO A 664 13.13 0.80 28.40
CA PRO A 664 13.23 -0.20 29.47
C PRO A 664 13.78 0.36 30.79
N GLY A 665 14.13 1.66 30.85
CA GLY A 665 14.63 2.35 32.04
C GLY A 665 13.68 3.32 32.75
N ALA A 666 12.43 3.51 32.29
CA ALA A 666 11.49 4.41 32.98
C ALA A 666 10.84 3.72 34.19
N PRO A 667 10.84 4.33 35.41
CA PRO A 667 10.18 3.72 36.56
C PRO A 667 8.67 3.63 36.32
N ALA A 668 8.09 2.45 36.61
CA ALA A 668 6.66 2.20 36.50
C ALA A 668 5.86 3.26 37.29
N VAL A 669 4.93 3.94 36.61
CA VAL A 669 3.93 4.77 37.27
C VAL A 669 3.00 3.83 38.02
N GLY A 670 3.23 3.69 39.33
CA GLY A 670 2.43 2.84 40.19
C GLY A 670 1.00 3.37 40.29
N ASP A 671 0.04 2.48 40.08
CA ASP A 671 -1.31 2.59 40.61
C ASP A 671 -1.23 2.69 42.14
N ASP A 672 -1.69 3.81 42.72
CA ASP A 672 -2.05 3.86 44.14
C ASP A 672 -3.50 4.36 44.25
N PRO A 673 -4.41 3.60 44.88
CA PRO A 673 -5.80 3.97 44.99
C PRO A 673 -6.06 4.83 46.24
N SER A 674 -6.97 5.80 46.06
CA SER A 674 -7.96 6.29 47.03
C SER A 674 -7.86 7.78 47.42
N PRO A 675 -9.01 8.49 47.51
CA PRO A 675 -9.07 9.91 47.86
C PRO A 675 -9.40 10.13 49.35
N ALA A 676 -8.76 11.10 50.03
CA ALA A 676 -9.39 11.92 51.08
C ALA A 676 -8.45 12.96 51.73
N SER A 677 -9.05 14.13 51.96
CA SER A 677 -8.90 15.08 53.09
C SER A 677 -7.64 15.92 53.30
N ASP A 678 -7.90 17.24 53.27
CA ASP A 678 -7.47 18.30 54.20
C ASP A 678 -5.98 18.58 54.45
N GLY A 679 -5.59 19.86 54.27
CA GLY A 679 -4.46 20.42 55.02
C GLY A 679 -3.73 21.58 54.38
N ILE A 680 -4.05 22.78 54.86
CA ILE A 680 -3.41 24.09 54.66
C ILE A 680 -1.87 24.06 54.90
N SER A 681 -1.07 24.77 54.08
CA SER A 681 -0.22 25.94 54.47
C SER A 681 1.14 26.05 53.76
N THR A 682 1.31 27.19 53.08
CA THR A 682 2.47 28.10 52.94
C THR A 682 3.92 27.71 53.32
N ASP A 683 4.81 28.19 52.43
CA ASP A 683 6.07 28.95 52.66
C ASP A 683 7.45 28.25 52.57
N ARG A 684 8.29 28.85 51.69
CA ARG A 684 9.76 29.06 51.77
C ARG A 684 10.67 27.82 51.55
N ILE A 685 11.79 27.84 50.81
CA ILE A 685 12.90 28.81 50.74
C ILE A 685 13.65 28.70 49.38
N SER A 686 14.17 29.85 48.96
CA SER A 686 15.16 30.14 47.91
C SER A 686 16.51 29.41 48.05
N THR A 687 17.13 29.00 46.94
CA THR A 687 18.58 29.17 46.71
C THR A 687 18.93 29.21 45.22
N GLY A 688 19.43 30.37 44.78
CA GLY A 688 20.38 30.49 43.67
C GLY A 688 21.82 30.57 44.20
N PRO A 689 22.81 30.88 43.36
CA PRO A 689 23.80 29.92 42.90
C PRO A 689 25.22 30.26 43.36
N GLU A 690 26.16 29.32 43.27
CA GLU A 690 27.58 29.65 43.23
C GLU A 690 28.38 28.57 42.52
N GLY A 691 29.29 29.01 41.66
CA GLY A 691 30.23 28.15 40.96
C GLY A 691 31.64 28.24 41.54
N SER A 692 32.46 27.35 40.98
CA SER A 692 33.91 27.42 40.76
C SER A 692 34.89 26.88 41.80
N ARG A 693 35.91 26.22 41.21
CA ARG A 693 37.22 25.72 41.68
C ARG A 693 37.18 24.27 42.18
N GLU A 694 38.02 23.35 41.69
CA GLU A 694 39.33 23.45 41.00
C GLU A 694 39.41 22.62 39.71
#